data_AF-A0ABD1YYG3-F1
#
_entry.id   AF-A0ABD1YYG3-F1
#
_cell.length_a   1.000
_cell.length_b   1.000
_cell.length_c   1.000
_cell.angle_alpha   90.00
_cell.angle_beta   90.00
_cell.angle_gamma   90.00
#
_symmetry.space_group_name_H-M   'P 1'
#
loop_
_entity.id
_entity.type
_entity.pdbx_description
1 polymer ?
#
loop_
_entity_poly.entity_id
_entity_poly.type
_entity_poly.pdbx_seq_one_letter_code
_entity_poly.pdbx_strand_id
1 'polypeptide(L)'
;MALFNTANFYADIDQIYDTNGSPQLPALYTDGRSFSTDLKLLIAQLCAKDWDPIDSKRMELRVYLLRAHLSCAISMGRLDTKSHEIKLVNFDTHKEITDSTLQLGGNLFTVHDTGLNLKPSDGGSIGSVLLSLKEMFQEVVQRDGKNDETWHTGFIGFLEGVVNRRKQRVMEWISSNSQTFQQHDDIQRVTLEAAALCAELIQQLSVCSCTCEKCFLRCTKEKGHADGHLCLGDHLCTQFCSYCVREKDADSENISVNKCSDAAGHQGSHDCRVKEHTCDKTCAHYGQAANCNKKCAGTVGHDGQHLCNSREHKCSEQCSLHSCTNPCITPFEISDHSRHACHEKFCPMPCNVKGCNRRCECKDHFHDDTPGVVHSCGLSHPCLEKCEAHGNCAVQQDLIRTTATFTSKYGSFEYEYVAEQSGVQKYCCKEIPPLQTEHEGPHSHSLKENFVHFCDIKCPACGYYCTEPIGHAGLHNTVHGVIYTWSYVHLGRVEAGYVTAGYMLMESGMRLRKPVHTLMCKDEMTHAAYWKHMQFTDPCSQEDQKLFNLCGHECWSEEHEENSVAGTSKGKGESKKSFCTLQLWHGLASEEEKNNFKGGYVTSDGHHMDCIHVLPSNVVFIIDHSGSMCSRDVTPQFVEFQGTHNNRLGCVFEALLRFIRTWLTMSLSQGADLASVVLFNHEDPALTVVELEAMDENIVNKLLVYSPDGGTYFSTGLKQAERILLKSKLDGDERHPVVIFLSDGGKLLETMVVRMRH
;
A
#
# COMPACT_ATOMS: atom_id res chain seq x y z
N MET A 1 22.16 -5.91 -13.54
CA MET A 1 21.92 -4.45 -13.68
C MET A 1 22.68 -3.86 -14.89
N ALA A 2 22.73 -4.58 -16.02
CA ALA A 2 23.56 -4.22 -17.19
C ALA A 2 22.73 -3.99 -18.47
N LEU A 3 21.48 -3.55 -18.33
CA LEU A 3 20.57 -3.30 -19.46
C LEU A 3 20.45 -1.80 -19.84
N PHE A 4 21.03 -0.90 -19.05
CA PHE A 4 20.81 0.55 -19.19
C PHE A 4 22.03 1.35 -19.67
N ASN A 5 23.12 0.69 -20.08
CA ASN A 5 24.40 1.35 -20.36
C ASN A 5 25.01 1.01 -21.73
N THR A 6 24.24 0.42 -22.63
CA THR A 6 24.67 0.17 -24.01
C THR A 6 24.15 1.27 -24.91
N ALA A 7 24.97 1.72 -25.86
CA ALA A 7 24.55 2.65 -26.91
C ALA A 7 23.31 2.12 -27.68
N ASN A 8 23.16 0.80 -27.72
CA ASN A 8 22.00 0.12 -28.31
C ASN A 8 20.70 0.37 -27.51
N PHE A 9 20.73 0.49 -26.18
CA PHE A 9 19.52 0.79 -25.39
C PHE A 9 18.95 2.19 -25.72
N TYR A 10 19.84 3.17 -25.85
CA TYR A 10 19.44 4.53 -26.27
C TYR A 10 19.06 4.58 -27.75
N ALA A 11 19.75 3.82 -28.60
CA ALA A 11 19.38 3.67 -30.00
C ALA A 11 18.03 2.96 -30.18
N ASP A 12 17.66 2.01 -29.31
CA ASP A 12 16.34 1.34 -29.32
C ASP A 12 15.24 2.30 -28.83
N ILE A 13 15.52 3.19 -27.87
CA ILE A 13 14.60 4.26 -27.44
C ILE A 13 14.42 5.30 -28.56
N ASP A 14 15.52 5.71 -29.20
CA ASP A 14 15.48 6.61 -30.36
C ASP A 14 14.79 5.93 -31.56
N GLN A 15 14.95 4.62 -31.73
CA GLN A 15 14.23 3.84 -32.74
C GLN A 15 12.74 3.71 -32.40
N ILE A 16 12.34 3.65 -31.13
CA ILE A 16 10.92 3.76 -30.72
C ILE A 16 10.37 5.16 -31.03
N TYR A 17 11.19 6.19 -30.94
CA TYR A 17 10.85 7.56 -31.32
C TYR A 17 10.73 7.72 -32.85
N ASP A 18 11.64 7.11 -33.61
CA ASP A 18 11.72 7.23 -35.08
C ASP A 18 10.78 6.26 -35.83
N THR A 19 10.51 5.06 -35.28
CA THR A 19 9.55 4.10 -35.86
C THR A 19 8.10 4.59 -35.71
N ASN A 20 7.86 5.52 -34.77
CA ASN A 20 6.59 6.24 -34.58
C ASN A 20 6.59 7.62 -35.27
N GLY A 21 7.26 7.75 -36.42
CA GLY A 21 7.21 8.94 -37.28
C GLY A 21 5.77 9.41 -37.56
N SER A 22 5.29 10.28 -36.67
CA SER A 22 4.01 10.98 -36.57
C SER A 22 2.81 10.44 -37.39
N PRO A 23 1.73 10.10 -36.68
CA PRO A 23 0.72 11.09 -36.34
C PRO A 23 1.08 11.69 -34.99
N GLN A 24 0.72 12.95 -34.75
CA GLN A 24 0.69 13.52 -33.40
C GLN A 24 0.17 12.44 -32.44
N LEU A 25 1.05 11.81 -31.65
CA LEU A 25 0.58 11.02 -30.53
C LEU A 25 -0.21 12.04 -29.73
N PRO A 26 -1.54 11.88 -29.61
CA PRO A 26 -2.35 12.86 -28.93
C PRO A 26 -1.70 13.05 -27.56
N ALA A 27 -1.46 14.30 -27.17
CA ALA A 27 -0.83 14.59 -25.91
C ALA A 27 -1.54 13.76 -24.84
N LEU A 28 -0.82 12.80 -24.23
CA LEU A 28 -1.40 11.86 -23.26
C LEU A 28 -2.07 12.64 -22.11
N TYR A 29 -1.56 13.86 -21.87
CA TYR A 29 -2.06 14.82 -20.92
C TYR A 29 -2.57 16.05 -21.66
N THR A 30 -3.82 16.40 -21.43
CA THR A 30 -4.45 17.62 -21.97
C THR A 30 -4.02 18.89 -21.22
N ASP A 31 -3.42 18.75 -20.04
CA ASP A 31 -3.01 19.85 -19.17
C ASP A 31 -1.86 19.42 -18.22
N GLY A 32 -1.12 20.39 -17.66
CA GLY A 32 0.02 20.11 -16.78
C GLY A 32 -0.33 19.53 -15.41
N ARG A 33 -1.61 19.57 -15.00
CA ARG A 33 -2.06 19.08 -13.70
C ARG A 33 -2.40 17.59 -13.74
N SER A 34 -3.02 17.11 -14.82
CA SER A 34 -3.16 15.67 -15.09
C SER A 34 -1.77 15.00 -15.14
N PHE A 35 -0.82 15.62 -15.85
CA PHE A 35 0.60 15.19 -15.83
C PHE A 35 1.20 15.17 -14.41
N SER A 36 1.04 16.23 -13.62
CA SER A 36 1.59 16.29 -12.26
C SER A 36 0.98 15.25 -11.32
N THR A 37 -0.31 14.93 -11.48
CA THR A 37 -1.01 13.93 -10.67
C THR A 37 -0.49 12.54 -10.98
N ASP A 38 -0.32 12.21 -12.25
CA ASP A 38 0.21 10.92 -12.67
C ASP A 38 1.71 10.77 -12.36
N LEU A 39 2.48 11.85 -12.46
CA LEU A 39 3.86 11.86 -12.01
C LEU A 39 3.96 11.57 -10.51
N LYS A 40 3.07 12.12 -9.68
CA LYS A 40 3.03 11.81 -8.25
C LYS A 40 2.65 10.36 -7.98
N LEU A 41 1.67 9.84 -8.71
CA LEU A 41 1.25 8.44 -8.61
C LEU A 41 2.42 7.50 -8.98
N LEU A 42 3.11 7.80 -10.07
CA LEU A 42 4.26 7.05 -10.56
C LEU A 42 5.44 7.13 -9.59
N ILE A 43 5.74 8.32 -9.04
CA ILE A 43 6.76 8.46 -7.98
C ILE A 43 6.37 7.65 -6.74
N ALA A 44 5.10 7.69 -6.33
CA ALA A 44 4.63 6.91 -5.18
C ALA A 44 4.76 5.39 -5.42
N GLN A 45 4.40 4.91 -6.62
CA GLN A 45 4.58 3.51 -7.02
C GLN A 45 6.07 3.11 -7.02
N LEU A 46 6.95 3.94 -7.58
CA LEU A 46 8.40 3.71 -7.55
C LEU A 46 8.94 3.66 -6.11
N CYS A 47 8.47 4.55 -5.23
CA CYS A 47 8.83 4.54 -3.81
C CYS A 47 8.31 3.29 -3.08
N ALA A 48 7.12 2.82 -3.44
CA ALA A 48 6.49 1.63 -2.85
C ALA A 48 6.98 0.30 -3.47
N LYS A 49 7.75 0.35 -4.56
CA LYS A 49 8.09 -0.82 -5.41
C LYS A 49 6.83 -1.56 -5.88
N ASP A 50 5.79 -0.79 -6.14
CA ASP A 50 4.52 -1.25 -6.68
C ASP A 50 4.61 -1.21 -8.20
N TRP A 51 4.51 -2.39 -8.82
CA TRP A 51 4.64 -2.57 -10.28
C TRP A 51 3.28 -2.75 -10.97
N ASP A 52 2.17 -2.51 -10.28
CA ASP A 52 0.84 -2.57 -10.87
C ASP A 52 0.69 -1.53 -12.00
N PRO A 53 -0.16 -1.80 -13.02
CA PRO A 53 -0.44 -0.83 -14.07
C PRO A 53 -0.93 0.51 -13.51
N ILE A 54 -0.37 1.62 -13.99
CA ILE A 54 -0.73 2.98 -13.53
C ILE A 54 -2.23 3.27 -13.70
N ASP A 55 -2.87 2.69 -14.71
CA ASP A 55 -4.32 2.84 -14.95
C ASP A 55 -5.16 2.22 -13.83
N SER A 56 -4.72 1.09 -13.26
CA SER A 56 -5.36 0.49 -12.08
C SER A 56 -5.32 1.44 -10.88
N LYS A 57 -4.16 2.07 -10.64
CA LYS A 57 -3.99 3.04 -9.54
C LYS A 57 -4.74 4.34 -9.78
N ARG A 58 -4.82 4.82 -11.02
CA ARG A 58 -5.67 5.98 -11.39
C ARG A 58 -7.13 5.72 -11.06
N MET A 59 -7.61 4.52 -11.39
CA MET A 59 -8.98 4.10 -11.07
C MET A 59 -9.21 3.98 -9.57
N GLU A 60 -8.30 3.34 -8.83
CA GLU A 60 -8.38 3.24 -7.36
C GLU A 60 -8.41 4.62 -6.69
N LEU A 61 -7.51 5.52 -7.10
CA LEU A 61 -7.50 6.90 -6.64
C LEU A 61 -8.81 7.61 -6.97
N ARG A 62 -9.38 7.38 -8.16
CA ARG A 62 -10.66 7.98 -8.54
C ARG A 62 -11.81 7.50 -7.67
N VAL A 63 -11.92 6.19 -7.46
CA VAL A 63 -12.94 5.59 -6.58
C VAL A 63 -12.79 6.15 -5.17
N TYR A 64 -11.56 6.24 -4.67
CA TYR A 64 -11.25 6.83 -3.37
C TYR A 64 -11.73 8.28 -3.28
N LEU A 65 -11.39 9.14 -4.25
CA LEU A 65 -11.81 10.54 -4.27
C LEU A 65 -13.34 10.69 -4.34
N LEU A 66 -14.00 9.88 -5.17
CA LEU A 66 -15.47 9.88 -5.26
C LEU A 66 -16.09 9.52 -3.91
N ARG A 67 -15.65 8.45 -3.25
CA ARG A 67 -16.15 8.04 -1.93
C ARG A 67 -15.85 9.08 -0.84
N ALA A 68 -14.62 9.61 -0.81
CA ALA A 68 -14.18 10.60 0.18
C ALA A 68 -15.03 11.87 0.13
N HIS A 69 -15.44 12.30 -1.07
CA HIS A 69 -16.25 13.51 -1.23
C HIS A 69 -17.76 13.24 -1.32
N LEU A 70 -18.22 11.99 -1.37
CA LEU A 70 -19.62 11.63 -1.61
C LEU A 70 -20.57 12.25 -0.59
N SER A 71 -20.23 12.14 0.70
CA SER A 71 -21.06 12.68 1.80
C SER A 71 -21.26 14.20 1.65
N CYS A 72 -20.18 14.94 1.42
CA CYS A 72 -20.19 16.39 1.24
C CYS A 72 -20.87 16.81 -0.09
N ALA A 73 -20.68 16.03 -1.15
CA ALA A 73 -21.34 16.26 -2.44
C ALA A 73 -22.87 16.18 -2.28
N ILE A 74 -23.38 15.22 -1.51
CA ILE A 74 -24.81 15.07 -1.25
C ILE A 74 -25.30 16.16 -0.29
N SER A 75 -24.66 16.34 0.87
CA SER A 75 -25.11 17.27 1.91
C SER A 75 -24.98 18.74 1.51
N MET A 76 -23.87 19.14 0.89
CA MET A 76 -23.52 20.55 0.63
C MET A 76 -23.25 20.88 -0.84
N GLY A 77 -23.20 19.90 -1.74
CA GLY A 77 -23.13 20.17 -3.18
C GLY A 77 -21.75 20.61 -3.62
N ARG A 78 -20.74 20.23 -2.83
CA ARG A 78 -19.34 20.65 -2.97
C ARG A 78 -18.39 19.53 -2.56
N LEU A 79 -17.13 19.66 -2.93
CA LEU A 79 -16.08 18.73 -2.50
C LEU A 79 -15.69 18.99 -1.04
N ASP A 80 -15.37 17.90 -0.33
CA ASP A 80 -14.88 17.95 1.05
C ASP A 80 -13.41 18.37 1.09
N THR A 81 -13.14 19.66 1.26
CA THR A 81 -11.78 20.18 1.44
C THR A 81 -11.76 21.27 2.51
N LYS A 82 -10.55 21.59 3.01
CA LYS A 82 -10.35 22.71 3.94
C LYS A 82 -10.80 24.07 3.40
N SER A 83 -11.07 24.18 2.09
CA SER A 83 -11.66 25.36 1.45
C SER A 83 -13.16 25.22 1.32
N HIS A 84 -13.92 26.25 1.71
CA HIS A 84 -15.38 26.19 1.75
C HIS A 84 -16.08 26.25 0.37
N GLU A 85 -15.35 26.49 -0.73
CA GLU A 85 -15.95 26.85 -2.03
C GLU A 85 -15.60 25.93 -3.22
N ILE A 86 -15.19 24.68 -3.02
CA ILE A 86 -14.85 23.82 -4.16
C ILE A 86 -16.11 23.15 -4.75
N LYS A 87 -16.58 23.71 -5.87
CA LYS A 87 -17.65 23.16 -6.72
C LYS A 87 -17.38 21.70 -7.12
N LEU A 88 -18.45 20.94 -7.39
CA LEU A 88 -18.31 19.62 -8.01
C LEU A 88 -17.74 19.78 -9.43
N VAL A 89 -16.60 19.16 -9.67
CA VAL A 89 -15.87 19.23 -10.94
C VAL A 89 -15.50 17.84 -11.43
N ASN A 90 -15.29 17.71 -12.73
CA ASN A 90 -14.51 16.61 -13.27
C ASN A 90 -13.05 16.76 -12.80
N PHE A 91 -12.45 15.73 -12.20
CA PHE A 91 -11.14 15.83 -11.58
C PHE A 91 -9.99 16.01 -12.58
N ASP A 92 -10.19 15.61 -13.84
CA ASP A 92 -9.16 15.76 -14.88
C ASP A 92 -9.26 17.13 -15.54
N THR A 93 -10.45 17.49 -16.00
CA THR A 93 -10.66 18.72 -16.79
C THR A 93 -10.97 19.95 -15.95
N HIS A 94 -11.26 19.78 -14.65
CA HIS A 94 -11.79 20.82 -13.75
C HIS A 94 -13.08 21.50 -14.23
N LYS A 95 -13.76 20.92 -15.24
CA LYS A 95 -15.05 21.42 -15.70
C LYS A 95 -16.08 21.24 -14.60
N GLU A 96 -16.77 22.33 -14.24
CA GLU A 96 -17.84 22.33 -13.26
C GLU A 96 -19.05 21.54 -13.75
N ILE A 97 -19.63 20.76 -12.83
CA ILE A 97 -20.91 20.10 -13.04
C ILE A 97 -22.02 21.12 -12.74
N THR A 98 -22.79 21.43 -13.78
CA THR A 98 -23.79 22.50 -13.77
C THR A 98 -25.04 22.10 -13.00
N ASP A 99 -25.68 23.10 -12.39
CA ASP A 99 -26.98 22.94 -11.75
C ASP A 99 -28.08 22.89 -12.81
N SER A 100 -29.06 21.99 -12.64
CA SER A 100 -30.26 21.98 -13.49
C SER A 100 -31.15 23.20 -13.17
N THR A 101 -32.32 23.36 -13.80
CA THR A 101 -33.34 24.38 -13.42
C THR A 101 -34.47 23.76 -12.59
N LEU A 102 -35.08 24.52 -11.66
CA LEU A 102 -36.18 24.03 -10.82
C LEU A 102 -37.47 24.75 -11.19
N GLN A 103 -38.41 24.03 -11.80
CA GLN A 103 -39.73 24.55 -12.13
C GLN A 103 -40.81 23.70 -11.49
N LEU A 104 -41.71 24.34 -10.74
CA LEU A 104 -42.82 23.68 -10.06
C LEU A 104 -44.06 24.57 -10.12
N GLY A 105 -45.18 24.01 -10.60
CA GLY A 105 -46.44 24.74 -10.71
C GLY A 105 -46.38 26.00 -11.58
N GLY A 106 -45.51 26.02 -12.60
CA GLY A 106 -45.27 27.18 -13.45
C GLY A 106 -44.34 28.25 -12.87
N ASN A 107 -43.87 28.09 -11.64
CA ASN A 107 -42.92 29.00 -11.00
C ASN A 107 -41.48 28.51 -11.20
N LEU A 108 -40.56 29.44 -11.46
CA LEU A 108 -39.12 29.19 -11.55
C LEU A 108 -38.46 29.53 -10.21
N PHE A 109 -37.69 28.59 -9.66
CA PHE A 109 -36.95 28.78 -8.42
C PHE A 109 -35.45 28.90 -8.72
N THR A 110 -34.82 29.94 -8.17
CA THR A 110 -33.37 30.14 -8.24
C THR A 110 -32.71 29.41 -7.07
N VAL A 111 -32.15 28.22 -7.35
CA VAL A 111 -31.47 27.39 -6.35
C VAL A 111 -30.04 27.16 -6.78
N HIS A 112 -29.09 27.55 -5.94
CA HIS A 112 -27.67 27.27 -6.12
C HIS A 112 -27.29 26.05 -5.29
N ASP A 113 -26.92 24.94 -5.93
CA ASP A 113 -26.62 23.70 -5.20
C ASP A 113 -25.28 23.78 -4.46
N THR A 114 -24.30 24.52 -5.00
CA THR A 114 -22.98 24.66 -4.38
C THR A 114 -23.09 25.43 -3.06
N GLY A 115 -22.79 24.76 -1.94
CA GLY A 115 -22.86 25.34 -0.60
C GLY A 115 -24.23 25.27 0.05
N LEU A 116 -25.28 24.86 -0.68
CA LEU A 116 -26.60 24.64 -0.11
C LEU A 116 -26.58 23.39 0.79
N ASN A 117 -26.65 23.64 2.09
CA ASN A 117 -26.62 22.60 3.11
C ASN A 117 -28.02 21.98 3.29
N LEU A 118 -28.15 20.74 2.83
CA LEU A 118 -29.35 19.91 2.95
C LEU A 118 -29.30 18.96 4.15
N LYS A 119 -28.13 18.73 4.74
CA LYS A 119 -27.93 17.83 5.87
C LYS A 119 -26.94 18.46 6.87
N PRO A 120 -27.41 18.91 8.04
CA PRO A 120 -26.57 19.61 9.00
C PRO A 120 -25.40 18.73 9.48
N SER A 121 -24.25 19.36 9.73
CA SER A 121 -23.09 18.73 10.39
C SER A 121 -23.39 18.49 11.89
N ASP A 122 -22.51 17.75 12.57
CA ASP A 122 -22.64 17.42 14.00
C ASP A 122 -22.99 18.66 14.85
N GLY A 123 -24.21 18.64 15.43
CA GLY A 123 -24.76 19.69 16.29
C GLY A 123 -25.84 20.58 15.67
N GLY A 124 -26.06 20.54 14.35
CA GLY A 124 -27.15 21.27 13.68
C GLY A 124 -28.47 20.46 13.60
N SER A 125 -29.61 21.15 13.57
CA SER A 125 -30.93 20.51 13.45
C SER A 125 -31.44 20.57 12.01
N ILE A 126 -32.06 19.50 11.52
CA ILE A 126 -32.71 19.46 10.21
C ILE A 126 -33.82 20.52 10.11
N GLY A 127 -34.43 20.91 11.23
CA GLY A 127 -35.43 21.97 11.30
C GLY A 127 -34.90 23.35 10.86
N SER A 128 -33.61 23.65 11.06
CA SER A 128 -33.04 24.91 10.54
C SER A 128 -32.90 24.88 9.02
N VAL A 129 -32.58 23.71 8.44
CA VAL A 129 -32.54 23.52 6.98
C VAL A 129 -33.93 23.70 6.38
N LEU A 130 -34.95 23.07 6.98
CA LEU A 130 -36.34 23.21 6.56
C LEU A 130 -36.82 24.66 6.62
N LEU A 131 -36.41 25.42 7.65
CA LEU A 131 -36.75 26.83 7.78
C LEU A 131 -36.14 27.67 6.64
N SER A 132 -34.85 27.49 6.34
CA SER A 132 -34.20 28.21 5.24
C SER A 132 -34.80 27.87 3.87
N LEU A 133 -35.11 26.60 3.62
CA LEU A 133 -35.77 26.17 2.38
C LEU A 133 -37.21 26.69 2.29
N LYS A 134 -37.91 26.79 3.41
CA LYS A 134 -39.24 27.39 3.50
C LYS A 134 -39.19 28.88 3.14
N GLU A 135 -38.24 29.63 3.67
CA GLU A 135 -38.06 31.06 3.35
C GLU A 135 -37.85 31.25 1.84
N MET A 136 -36.94 30.47 1.24
CA MET A 136 -36.69 30.48 -0.21
C MET A 136 -37.95 30.14 -1.03
N PHE A 137 -38.74 29.16 -0.59
CA PHE A 137 -40.00 28.83 -1.26
C PHE A 137 -41.03 29.97 -1.15
N GLN A 138 -41.11 30.62 0.02
CA GLN A 138 -42.06 31.70 0.27
C GLN A 138 -41.75 32.99 -0.48
N GLU A 139 -40.51 33.23 -0.90
CA GLU A 139 -40.19 34.35 -1.80
C GLU A 139 -40.95 34.28 -3.12
N VAL A 140 -41.24 33.06 -3.59
CA VAL A 140 -41.93 32.80 -4.86
C VAL A 140 -43.41 32.50 -4.65
N VAL A 141 -43.74 31.68 -3.64
CA VAL A 141 -45.11 31.23 -3.36
C VAL A 141 -45.51 31.63 -1.95
N GLN A 142 -46.30 32.71 -1.85
CA GLN A 142 -46.79 33.20 -0.57
C GLN A 142 -47.80 32.24 0.07
N ARG A 143 -47.68 32.04 1.38
CA ARG A 143 -48.60 31.22 2.17
C ARG A 143 -49.70 32.09 2.76
N ASP A 144 -50.95 31.70 2.56
CA ASP A 144 -52.10 32.31 3.21
C ASP A 144 -53.09 31.24 3.73
N GLY A 145 -54.12 31.67 4.47
CA GLY A 145 -55.10 30.75 5.03
C GLY A 145 -56.04 30.08 4.02
N LYS A 146 -56.09 30.56 2.77
CA LYS A 146 -56.96 30.03 1.70
C LYS A 146 -56.22 29.02 0.82
N ASN A 147 -54.92 29.19 0.65
CA ASN A 147 -54.06 28.37 -0.19
C ASN A 147 -53.22 27.37 0.62
N ASP A 148 -53.41 27.25 1.95
CA ASP A 148 -52.55 26.46 2.82
C ASP A 148 -52.31 25.02 2.34
N GLU A 149 -53.35 24.33 1.86
CA GLU A 149 -53.25 22.95 1.38
C GLU A 149 -52.45 22.85 0.06
N THR A 150 -52.70 23.75 -0.88
CA THR A 150 -51.96 23.79 -2.15
C THR A 150 -50.53 24.29 -1.96
N TRP A 151 -50.33 25.25 -1.04
CA TRP A 151 -49.03 25.75 -0.62
C TRP A 151 -48.21 24.63 0.04
N HIS A 152 -48.79 23.88 0.97
CA HIS A 152 -48.10 22.79 1.68
C HIS A 152 -47.72 21.66 0.73
N THR A 153 -48.62 21.29 -0.18
CA THR A 153 -48.33 20.31 -1.25
C THR A 153 -47.23 20.82 -2.18
N GLY A 154 -47.28 22.10 -2.56
CA GLY A 154 -46.24 22.74 -3.38
C GLY A 154 -44.88 22.79 -2.67
N PHE A 155 -44.86 23.02 -1.36
CA PHE A 155 -43.65 23.03 -0.56
C PHE A 155 -43.02 21.65 -0.45
N ILE A 156 -43.82 20.58 -0.25
CA ILE A 156 -43.33 19.20 -0.32
C ILE A 156 -42.69 18.93 -1.69
N GLY A 157 -43.38 19.27 -2.77
CA GLY A 157 -42.85 19.11 -4.13
C GLY A 157 -41.57 19.92 -4.38
N PHE A 158 -41.45 21.10 -3.77
CA PHE A 158 -40.23 21.92 -3.81
C PHE A 158 -39.06 21.23 -3.11
N LEU A 159 -39.26 20.71 -1.90
CA LEU A 159 -38.22 19.98 -1.15
C LEU A 159 -37.74 18.75 -1.92
N GLU A 160 -38.68 17.95 -2.46
CA GLU A 160 -38.36 16.81 -3.33
C GLU A 160 -37.60 17.26 -4.59
N GLY A 161 -38.00 18.36 -5.21
CA GLY A 161 -37.34 18.95 -6.38
C GLY A 161 -35.90 19.38 -6.10
N VAL A 162 -35.65 20.04 -4.97
CA VAL A 162 -34.30 20.44 -4.54
C VAL A 162 -33.39 19.22 -4.37
N VAL A 163 -33.86 18.17 -3.68
CA VAL A 163 -33.06 16.96 -3.48
C VAL A 163 -32.87 16.18 -4.77
N ASN A 164 -33.88 16.10 -5.65
CA ASN A 164 -33.76 15.42 -6.93
C ASN A 164 -32.76 16.09 -7.87
N ARG A 165 -32.68 17.42 -7.87
CA ARG A 165 -31.63 18.16 -8.58
C ARG A 165 -30.25 17.83 -8.03
N ARG A 166 -30.10 17.79 -6.70
CA ARG A 166 -28.85 17.38 -6.06
C ARG A 166 -28.46 15.98 -6.48
N LYS A 167 -29.40 15.03 -6.44
CA LYS A 167 -29.20 13.66 -6.91
C LYS A 167 -28.72 13.64 -8.36
N GLN A 168 -29.39 14.35 -9.27
CA GLN A 168 -28.99 14.43 -10.67
C GLN A 168 -27.56 14.95 -10.82
N ARG A 169 -27.22 16.05 -10.14
CA ARG A 169 -25.88 16.66 -10.18
C ARG A 169 -24.80 15.72 -9.66
N VAL A 170 -25.05 15.02 -8.55
CA VAL A 170 -24.11 14.04 -7.97
C VAL A 170 -23.93 12.83 -8.89
N MET A 171 -24.99 12.32 -9.49
CA MET A 171 -24.92 11.19 -10.43
C MET A 171 -24.17 11.57 -11.70
N GLU A 172 -24.38 12.79 -12.21
CA GLU A 172 -23.61 13.32 -13.34
C GLU A 172 -22.14 13.55 -13.00
N TRP A 173 -21.84 14.01 -11.77
CA TRP A 173 -20.48 14.12 -11.27
C TRP A 173 -19.75 12.77 -11.20
N ILE A 174 -20.41 11.72 -10.69
CA ILE A 174 -19.87 10.35 -10.66
C ILE A 174 -19.65 9.86 -12.10
N SER A 175 -20.64 10.02 -12.97
CA SER A 175 -20.57 9.59 -14.38
C SER A 175 -19.43 10.28 -15.15
N SER A 176 -19.30 11.60 -14.99
CA SER A 176 -18.23 12.40 -15.60
C SER A 176 -16.84 11.97 -15.15
N ASN A 177 -16.71 11.56 -13.89
CA ASN A 177 -15.45 11.11 -13.30
C ASN A 177 -15.15 9.62 -13.49
N SER A 178 -16.05 8.86 -14.12
CA SER A 178 -15.89 7.42 -14.34
C SER A 178 -16.04 7.01 -15.81
N GLN A 179 -16.07 7.95 -16.76
CA GLN A 179 -16.36 7.71 -18.18
C GLN A 179 -15.58 6.54 -18.80
N THR A 180 -14.32 6.34 -18.44
CA THR A 180 -13.46 5.28 -19.00
C THR A 180 -13.61 3.92 -18.30
N PHE A 181 -14.29 3.85 -17.15
CA PHE A 181 -14.43 2.64 -16.33
C PHE A 181 -15.80 2.56 -15.62
N GLN A 182 -16.87 3.03 -16.26
CA GLN A 182 -18.23 3.06 -15.69
C GLN A 182 -18.75 1.67 -15.27
N GLN A 183 -18.28 0.63 -15.96
CA GLN A 183 -18.66 -0.76 -15.70
C GLN A 183 -17.81 -1.42 -14.61
N HIS A 184 -16.95 -0.67 -13.93
CA HIS A 184 -16.15 -1.19 -12.83
C HIS A 184 -17.02 -1.32 -11.57
N ASP A 185 -16.88 -2.44 -10.87
CA ASP A 185 -17.77 -2.82 -9.76
C ASP A 185 -17.73 -1.81 -8.61
N ASP A 186 -16.56 -1.24 -8.32
CA ASP A 186 -16.42 -0.19 -7.31
C ASP A 186 -17.18 1.10 -7.66
N ILE A 187 -17.33 1.43 -8.95
CA ILE A 187 -18.10 2.60 -9.40
C ILE A 187 -19.60 2.32 -9.28
N GLN A 188 -20.05 1.15 -9.73
CA GLN A 188 -21.46 0.75 -9.58
C GLN A 188 -21.91 0.81 -8.12
N ARG A 189 -21.04 0.35 -7.21
CA ARG A 189 -21.28 0.45 -5.77
C ARG A 189 -21.38 1.90 -5.29
N VAL A 190 -20.46 2.79 -5.69
CA VAL A 190 -20.54 4.23 -5.35
C VAL A 190 -21.83 4.86 -5.88
N THR A 191 -22.27 4.47 -7.07
CA THR A 191 -23.54 4.92 -7.67
C THR A 191 -24.75 4.46 -6.85
N LEU A 192 -24.77 3.20 -6.40
CA LEU A 192 -25.82 2.67 -5.53
C LEU A 192 -25.83 3.37 -4.16
N GLU A 193 -24.65 3.56 -3.55
CA GLU A 193 -24.48 4.31 -2.29
C GLU A 193 -25.01 5.74 -2.42
N ALA A 194 -24.65 6.44 -3.51
CA ALA A 194 -25.12 7.80 -3.79
C ALA A 194 -26.64 7.87 -3.92
N ALA A 195 -27.24 6.94 -4.65
CA ALA A 195 -28.69 6.87 -4.84
C ALA A 195 -29.43 6.59 -3.51
N ALA A 196 -28.91 5.69 -2.68
CA ALA A 196 -29.47 5.36 -1.38
C ALA A 196 -29.43 6.56 -0.41
N LEU A 197 -28.27 7.25 -0.33
CA LEU A 197 -28.10 8.44 0.51
C LEU A 197 -28.98 9.61 0.05
N CYS A 198 -29.15 9.83 -1.25
CA CYS A 198 -30.08 10.84 -1.77
C CYS A 198 -31.54 10.53 -1.40
N ALA A 199 -31.94 9.25 -1.46
CA ALA A 199 -33.29 8.84 -1.07
C ALA A 199 -33.53 9.00 0.44
N GLU A 200 -32.53 8.73 1.28
CA GLU A 200 -32.59 9.03 2.72
C GLU A 200 -32.78 10.53 2.97
N LEU A 201 -32.09 11.38 2.22
CA LEU A 201 -32.19 12.83 2.34
C LEU A 201 -33.61 13.36 2.05
N ILE A 202 -34.31 12.81 1.04
CA ILE A 202 -35.72 13.16 0.75
C ILE A 202 -36.61 12.87 1.97
N GLN A 203 -36.40 11.72 2.61
CA GLN A 203 -37.20 11.35 3.78
C GLN A 203 -36.88 12.23 5.01
N GLN A 204 -35.61 12.57 5.22
CA GLN A 204 -35.19 13.47 6.31
C GLN A 204 -35.76 14.88 6.16
N LEU A 205 -35.86 15.38 4.93
CA LEU A 205 -36.46 16.67 4.61
C LEU A 205 -37.99 16.62 4.46
N SER A 206 -38.62 15.47 4.68
CA SER A 206 -40.08 15.39 4.65
C SER A 206 -40.69 16.18 5.80
N VAL A 207 -41.73 16.96 5.51
CA VAL A 207 -42.43 17.78 6.51
C VAL A 207 -43.69 17.11 7.04
N CYS A 208 -44.03 17.43 8.28
CA CYS A 208 -45.27 17.03 8.93
C CYS A 208 -46.49 17.61 8.18
N SER A 209 -47.58 16.84 8.10
CA SER A 209 -48.85 17.27 7.49
C SER A 209 -49.98 17.50 8.51
N CYS A 210 -49.68 17.41 9.80
CA CYS A 210 -50.66 17.62 10.87
C CYS A 210 -51.07 19.10 10.96
N THR A 211 -52.21 19.37 11.60
CA THR A 211 -52.65 20.75 11.85
C THR A 211 -51.81 21.36 12.96
N CYS A 212 -51.43 22.63 12.81
CA CYS A 212 -50.74 23.39 13.84
C CYS A 212 -51.59 23.49 15.13
N GLU A 213 -50.95 23.54 16.29
CA GLU A 213 -51.66 23.64 17.57
C GLU A 213 -52.12 25.07 17.88
N LYS A 214 -51.51 26.07 17.24
CA LYS A 214 -51.79 27.49 17.44
C LYS A 214 -52.74 28.09 16.40
N CYS A 215 -52.87 27.44 15.25
CA CYS A 215 -53.74 27.86 14.16
C CYS A 215 -54.11 26.66 13.28
N PHE A 216 -54.95 26.84 12.27
CA PHE A 216 -55.45 25.73 11.45
C PHE A 216 -54.56 25.41 10.23
N LEU A 217 -53.42 26.07 10.09
CA LEU A 217 -52.45 25.82 9.01
C LEU A 217 -51.71 24.49 9.22
N ARG A 218 -51.22 23.88 8.14
CA ARG A 218 -50.38 22.67 8.19
C ARG A 218 -49.05 22.91 8.92
N CYS A 219 -48.60 21.93 9.67
CA CYS A 219 -47.27 21.90 10.27
C CYS A 219 -46.19 21.96 9.18
N THR A 220 -45.04 22.55 9.49
CA THR A 220 -43.87 22.56 8.60
C THR A 220 -42.60 22.08 9.29
N LYS A 221 -42.73 21.48 10.48
CA LYS A 221 -41.65 20.75 11.16
C LYS A 221 -41.37 19.43 10.47
N GLU A 222 -40.33 18.73 10.90
CA GLU A 222 -39.95 17.41 10.41
C GLU A 222 -41.09 16.39 10.52
N LYS A 223 -41.20 15.49 9.55
CA LYS A 223 -42.15 14.38 9.63
C LYS A 223 -41.81 13.48 10.82
N GLY A 224 -42.79 13.27 11.71
CA GLY A 224 -42.65 12.41 12.89
C GLY A 224 -41.93 13.07 14.08
N HIS A 225 -41.90 14.41 14.16
CA HIS A 225 -41.41 15.12 15.33
C HIS A 225 -42.27 14.80 16.58
N ALA A 226 -41.63 14.79 17.77
CA ALA A 226 -42.31 14.51 19.04
C ALA A 226 -42.92 15.76 19.72
N ASP A 227 -42.41 16.94 19.40
CA ASP A 227 -42.89 18.22 19.95
C ASP A 227 -44.29 18.59 19.42
N GLY A 228 -44.86 19.68 19.93
CA GLY A 228 -46.10 20.22 19.39
C GLY A 228 -46.01 20.68 17.92
N HIS A 229 -47.11 20.53 17.19
CA HIS A 229 -47.19 20.86 15.76
C HIS A 229 -47.21 22.37 15.51
N LEU A 230 -46.26 22.88 14.73
CA LEU A 230 -46.13 24.31 14.44
C LEU A 230 -46.01 24.57 12.93
N CYS A 231 -46.80 25.52 12.41
CA CYS A 231 -46.68 26.01 11.03
C CYS A 231 -45.52 26.99 10.82
N LEU A 232 -44.84 27.39 11.91
CA LEU A 232 -43.74 28.36 11.93
C LEU A 232 -44.09 29.69 11.21
N GLY A 233 -45.28 30.23 11.49
CA GLY A 233 -45.76 31.52 10.98
C GLY A 233 -46.28 32.40 12.12
N ASP A 234 -46.93 33.51 11.80
CA ASP A 234 -47.53 34.42 12.79
C ASP A 234 -48.80 33.88 13.46
N HIS A 235 -49.38 32.80 12.90
CA HIS A 235 -50.62 32.17 13.35
C HIS A 235 -51.88 33.04 13.18
N LEU A 236 -51.79 34.19 12.52
CA LEU A 236 -52.88 35.16 12.41
C LEU A 236 -53.55 35.11 11.03
N CYS A 237 -54.88 35.23 11.01
CA CYS A 237 -55.60 35.29 9.75
C CYS A 237 -55.28 36.59 9.00
N THR A 238 -54.82 36.47 7.75
CA THR A 238 -54.46 37.61 6.90
C THR A 238 -55.64 38.21 6.14
N GLN A 239 -56.83 37.61 6.27
CA GLN A 239 -58.03 38.01 5.54
C GLN A 239 -58.74 39.18 6.22
N PHE A 240 -59.55 39.91 5.44
CA PHE A 240 -60.36 41.01 5.95
C PHE A 240 -61.67 40.51 6.58
N CYS A 241 -62.18 41.24 7.57
CA CYS A 241 -63.46 40.96 8.21
C CYS A 241 -64.60 40.95 7.18
N SER A 242 -65.44 39.91 7.23
CA SER A 242 -66.59 39.72 6.34
C SER A 242 -67.77 40.65 6.67
N TYR A 243 -67.80 41.23 7.88
CA TYR A 243 -68.93 42.00 8.40
C TYR A 243 -68.70 43.51 8.41
N CYS A 244 -67.44 43.96 8.43
CA CYS A 244 -67.12 45.39 8.38
C CYS A 244 -67.52 45.98 7.02
N VAL A 245 -68.39 46.99 7.03
CA VAL A 245 -68.73 47.76 5.83
C VAL A 245 -67.54 48.63 5.44
N ARG A 246 -67.24 48.71 4.12
CA ARG A 246 -66.31 49.72 3.57
C ARG A 246 -66.96 51.09 3.65
N GLU A 247 -66.84 51.76 4.78
CA GLU A 247 -67.22 53.16 4.88
C GLU A 247 -66.12 54.00 4.21
N LYS A 248 -66.53 54.83 3.24
CA LYS A 248 -65.64 55.88 2.71
C LYS A 248 -65.60 56.99 3.75
N ASP A 249 -64.47 57.15 4.43
CA ASP A 249 -64.22 58.35 5.21
C ASP A 249 -64.19 59.54 4.24
N ALA A 250 -65.00 60.58 4.52
CA ALA A 250 -65.16 61.72 3.63
C ALA A 250 -63.88 62.56 3.45
N ASP A 251 -62.88 62.37 4.31
CA ASP A 251 -61.63 63.15 4.37
C ASP A 251 -60.35 62.30 4.31
N SER A 252 -60.45 60.99 3.98
CA SER A 252 -59.29 60.09 3.90
C SER A 252 -59.47 59.07 2.77
N GLU A 253 -58.51 59.01 1.83
CA GLU A 253 -58.46 57.97 0.79
C GLU A 253 -58.25 56.55 1.35
N ASN A 254 -58.05 56.39 2.67
CA ASN A 254 -57.88 55.09 3.31
C ASN A 254 -59.22 54.49 3.76
N ILE A 255 -59.59 53.38 3.11
CA ILE A 255 -60.72 52.52 3.48
C ILE A 255 -60.32 51.70 4.72
N SER A 256 -60.97 51.92 5.86
CA SER A 256 -60.68 51.19 7.11
C SER A 256 -61.42 49.85 7.22
N VAL A 257 -60.99 48.83 6.44
CA VAL A 257 -61.45 47.45 6.67
C VAL A 257 -60.54 46.75 7.68
N ASN A 258 -61.10 46.38 8.83
CA ASN A 258 -60.34 45.64 9.85
C ASN A 258 -59.96 44.24 9.34
N LYS A 259 -58.74 43.80 9.67
CA LYS A 259 -58.30 42.42 9.47
C LYS A 259 -59.02 41.49 10.45
N CYS A 260 -59.09 40.21 10.08
CA CYS A 260 -59.60 39.17 10.94
C CYS A 260 -58.68 38.96 12.15
N SER A 261 -59.27 38.71 13.31
CA SER A 261 -58.55 38.47 14.57
C SER A 261 -58.53 36.98 14.96
N ASP A 262 -59.15 36.11 14.17
CA ASP A 262 -59.15 34.66 14.39
C ASP A 262 -57.84 34.01 13.89
N ALA A 263 -57.58 32.77 14.33
CA ALA A 263 -56.38 32.03 13.98
C ALA A 263 -56.29 31.71 12.47
N ALA A 264 -55.09 31.76 11.88
CA ALA A 264 -54.87 31.49 10.46
C ALA A 264 -55.43 30.13 10.01
N GLY A 265 -56.00 30.07 8.80
CA GLY A 265 -56.56 28.84 8.23
C GLY A 265 -57.92 28.44 8.80
N HIS A 266 -58.52 29.26 9.68
CA HIS A 266 -59.87 28.99 10.19
C HIS A 266 -60.86 28.92 9.03
N GLN A 267 -61.90 28.11 9.20
CA GLN A 267 -62.98 27.98 8.23
C GLN A 267 -64.07 29.02 8.52
N GLY A 268 -65.06 29.14 7.65
CA GLY A 268 -66.20 30.03 7.84
C GLY A 268 -65.90 31.52 7.61
N SER A 269 -66.78 32.39 8.10
CA SER A 269 -66.68 33.85 7.95
C SER A 269 -65.55 34.44 8.80
N HIS A 270 -64.96 35.53 8.32
CA HIS A 270 -63.88 36.25 9.00
C HIS A 270 -64.43 37.35 9.90
N ASP A 271 -64.04 37.38 11.17
CA ASP A 271 -64.43 38.44 12.12
C ASP A 271 -63.21 39.19 12.67
N CYS A 272 -63.29 40.52 12.74
CA CYS A 272 -62.27 41.37 13.36
C CYS A 272 -62.36 41.37 14.89
N ARG A 273 -63.47 40.96 15.49
CA ARG A 273 -63.72 41.02 16.96
C ARG A 273 -63.66 42.43 17.55
N VAL A 274 -63.62 43.47 16.72
CA VAL A 274 -63.57 44.87 17.15
C VAL A 274 -64.97 45.48 17.29
N LYS A 275 -65.91 45.12 16.40
CA LYS A 275 -67.25 45.73 16.30
C LYS A 275 -68.38 44.72 16.60
N GLU A 276 -68.25 43.93 17.66
CA GLU A 276 -69.26 42.95 18.19
C GLU A 276 -70.20 42.35 17.12
N HIS A 277 -69.64 41.78 16.05
CA HIS A 277 -70.43 41.27 14.92
C HIS A 277 -71.03 39.89 15.19
N THR A 278 -70.27 39.04 15.89
CA THR A 278 -70.60 37.65 16.17
C THR A 278 -70.80 37.43 17.67
N CYS A 279 -71.47 36.33 18.00
CA CYS A 279 -71.78 35.91 19.36
C CYS A 279 -70.49 35.60 20.14
N ASP A 280 -70.32 36.22 21.32
CA ASP A 280 -69.13 36.03 22.15
C ASP A 280 -69.20 34.79 23.08
N LYS A 281 -70.26 33.98 22.97
CA LYS A 281 -70.40 32.74 23.76
C LYS A 281 -69.40 31.68 23.30
N THR A 282 -69.00 30.82 24.23
CA THR A 282 -68.09 29.69 23.97
C THR A 282 -68.76 28.64 23.09
N CYS A 283 -67.99 28.06 22.17
CA CYS A 283 -68.44 26.95 21.34
C CYS A 283 -68.80 25.73 22.20
N ALA A 284 -69.88 25.04 21.84
CA ALA A 284 -70.35 23.84 22.53
C ALA A 284 -69.33 22.69 22.55
N HIS A 285 -68.40 22.65 21.58
CA HIS A 285 -67.34 21.63 21.49
C HIS A 285 -65.97 22.11 21.98
N TYR A 286 -65.92 23.22 22.73
CA TYR A 286 -64.69 23.69 23.34
C TYR A 286 -64.12 22.66 24.33
N GLY A 287 -62.84 22.31 24.16
CA GLY A 287 -62.16 21.30 24.97
C GLY A 287 -62.46 19.84 24.59
N GLN A 288 -63.36 19.60 23.62
CA GLN A 288 -63.73 18.25 23.17
C GLN A 288 -63.32 17.96 21.73
N ALA A 289 -63.26 19.00 20.89
CA ALA A 289 -62.88 18.87 19.49
C ALA A 289 -61.49 19.46 19.22
N ALA A 290 -60.66 18.73 18.49
CA ALA A 290 -59.26 19.10 18.21
C ALA A 290 -59.13 20.42 17.42
N ASN A 291 -60.12 20.76 16.59
CA ASN A 291 -60.13 21.93 15.72
C ASN A 291 -61.19 22.97 16.13
N CYS A 292 -61.55 23.05 17.41
CA CYS A 292 -62.49 24.07 17.91
C CYS A 292 -61.82 25.46 17.99
N ASN A 293 -62.42 26.47 17.34
CA ASN A 293 -61.95 27.86 17.40
C ASN A 293 -62.48 28.65 18.63
N LYS A 294 -62.92 27.95 19.68
CA LYS A 294 -63.30 28.45 21.02
C LYS A 294 -64.56 29.34 21.09
N LYS A 295 -64.70 30.33 20.21
CA LYS A 295 -65.79 31.33 20.22
C LYS A 295 -66.82 31.05 19.13
N CYS A 296 -68.08 31.37 19.40
CA CYS A 296 -69.17 31.19 18.46
C CYS A 296 -69.02 32.10 17.23
N ALA A 297 -69.47 31.60 16.07
CA ALA A 297 -69.46 32.33 14.80
C ALA A 297 -70.85 32.82 14.36
N GLY A 298 -71.90 32.52 15.13
CA GLY A 298 -73.26 33.01 14.86
C GLY A 298 -73.38 34.52 15.11
N THR A 299 -74.38 35.17 14.53
CA THR A 299 -74.64 36.60 14.77
C THR A 299 -75.04 36.86 16.22
N VAL A 300 -74.81 38.08 16.72
CA VAL A 300 -75.24 38.45 18.08
C VAL A 300 -76.74 38.18 18.25
N GLY A 301 -77.11 37.46 19.32
CA GLY A 301 -78.49 37.12 19.64
C GLY A 301 -79.12 35.99 18.83
N HIS A 302 -78.34 35.20 18.09
CA HIS A 302 -78.89 34.04 17.36
C HIS A 302 -79.44 32.95 18.31
N ASP A 303 -80.47 32.26 17.84
CA ASP A 303 -81.02 31.07 18.49
C ASP A 303 -80.25 29.80 18.11
N GLY A 304 -80.32 28.75 18.94
CA GLY A 304 -79.72 27.43 18.69
C GLY A 304 -78.37 27.17 19.39
N GLN A 305 -77.67 26.12 18.96
CA GLN A 305 -76.39 25.71 19.55
C GLN A 305 -75.26 26.67 19.14
N HIS A 306 -74.44 27.08 20.10
CA HIS A 306 -73.30 27.96 19.84
C HIS A 306 -72.13 27.17 19.26
N LEU A 307 -71.93 27.26 17.94
CA LEU A 307 -70.83 26.60 17.23
C LEU A 307 -69.80 27.62 16.74
N CYS A 308 -68.52 27.25 16.74
CA CYS A 308 -67.47 28.07 16.15
C CYS A 308 -67.48 27.97 14.62
N ASN A 309 -66.55 28.67 13.97
CA ASN A 309 -66.46 28.77 12.52
C ASN A 309 -65.88 27.50 11.83
N SER A 310 -65.66 26.41 12.59
CA SER A 310 -65.22 25.12 12.06
C SER A 310 -66.39 24.41 11.37
N ARG A 311 -66.22 23.97 10.11
CA ARG A 311 -67.30 23.30 9.35
C ARG A 311 -67.67 21.96 9.95
N GLU A 312 -66.67 21.20 10.40
CA GLU A 312 -66.83 19.92 11.08
C GLU A 312 -65.82 19.86 12.24
N HIS A 313 -66.29 19.50 13.42
CA HIS A 313 -65.42 19.27 14.59
C HIS A 313 -64.77 17.88 14.47
N LYS A 314 -63.51 17.73 14.88
CA LYS A 314 -62.75 16.47 14.84
C LYS A 314 -62.52 15.89 16.24
N CYS A 315 -62.47 14.57 16.32
CA CYS A 315 -62.11 13.82 17.53
C CYS A 315 -60.77 14.30 18.12
N SER A 316 -60.67 14.41 19.46
CA SER A 316 -59.46 14.88 20.16
C SER A 316 -58.56 13.76 20.68
N GLU A 317 -59.00 12.51 20.59
CA GLU A 317 -58.27 11.34 21.09
C GLU A 317 -57.03 11.01 20.24
N GLN A 318 -56.03 10.36 20.84
CA GLN A 318 -54.77 9.99 20.17
C GLN A 318 -54.97 8.85 19.16
N CYS A 319 -54.08 8.79 18.16
CA CYS A 319 -54.01 7.67 17.22
C CYS A 319 -53.91 6.32 17.96
N SER A 320 -54.60 5.30 17.46
CA SER A 320 -54.54 3.96 18.06
C SER A 320 -53.19 3.25 17.90
N LEU A 321 -52.31 3.77 17.04
CA LEU A 321 -50.97 3.21 16.86
C LEU A 321 -50.06 3.69 17.99
N HIS A 322 -49.50 2.78 18.78
CA HIS A 322 -48.71 3.10 19.98
C HIS A 322 -47.50 3.99 19.70
N SER A 323 -46.95 3.93 18.48
CA SER A 323 -45.78 4.70 18.06
C SER A 323 -46.15 6.08 17.48
N CYS A 324 -47.44 6.46 17.49
CA CYS A 324 -47.95 7.67 16.89
C CYS A 324 -48.67 8.54 17.93
N THR A 325 -48.24 9.78 18.07
CA THR A 325 -48.82 10.75 19.02
C THR A 325 -49.84 11.69 18.38
N ASN A 326 -50.11 11.54 17.08
CA ASN A 326 -50.98 12.45 16.34
C ASN A 326 -52.45 12.30 16.79
N PRO A 327 -53.22 13.40 16.84
CA PRO A 327 -54.65 13.34 17.16
C PRO A 327 -55.47 12.72 16.02
N CYS A 328 -56.61 12.16 16.39
CA CYS A 328 -57.57 11.59 15.46
C CYS A 328 -58.23 12.66 14.58
N ILE A 329 -58.59 12.28 13.35
CA ILE A 329 -59.14 13.21 12.36
C ILE A 329 -60.59 12.95 12.01
N THR A 330 -61.17 11.89 12.57
CA THR A 330 -62.55 11.49 12.35
C THR A 330 -63.50 12.59 12.84
N PRO A 331 -64.60 12.89 12.12
CA PRO A 331 -65.61 13.82 12.58
C PRO A 331 -66.12 13.47 13.98
N PHE A 332 -66.16 14.45 14.87
CA PHE A 332 -66.56 14.32 16.28
C PHE A 332 -68.00 13.80 16.44
N GLU A 333 -68.86 14.08 15.46
CA GLU A 333 -70.25 13.59 15.41
C GLU A 333 -70.32 12.06 15.26
N ILE A 334 -69.26 11.45 14.71
CA ILE A 334 -69.06 9.99 14.69
C ILE A 334 -68.40 9.62 16.03
N SER A 335 -69.20 9.69 17.09
CA SER A 335 -68.75 9.63 18.49
C SER A 335 -68.16 8.29 18.96
N ASP A 336 -68.37 7.19 18.22
CA ASP A 336 -67.84 5.87 18.58
C ASP A 336 -67.10 5.25 17.38
N HIS A 337 -65.77 5.29 17.42
CA HIS A 337 -64.92 4.54 16.53
C HIS A 337 -63.83 3.80 17.30
N SER A 338 -63.78 2.48 17.16
CA SER A 338 -62.84 1.62 17.90
C SER A 338 -61.37 1.81 17.54
N ARG A 339 -61.09 2.39 16.36
CA ARG A 339 -59.72 2.68 15.88
C ARG A 339 -59.60 4.16 15.53
N HIS A 340 -58.79 4.88 16.29
CA HIS A 340 -58.49 6.29 16.09
C HIS A 340 -57.43 6.46 15.01
N ALA A 341 -57.84 6.95 13.84
CA ALA A 341 -56.94 7.23 12.71
C ALA A 341 -56.53 8.70 12.67
N CYS A 342 -55.23 8.95 12.51
CA CYS A 342 -54.69 10.30 12.33
C CYS A 342 -54.56 10.67 10.83
N HIS A 343 -53.97 11.83 10.53
CA HIS A 343 -53.74 12.28 9.15
C HIS A 343 -52.64 11.47 8.42
N GLU A 344 -51.78 10.74 9.12
CA GLU A 344 -50.73 9.93 8.51
C GLU A 344 -51.31 8.67 7.87
N LYS A 345 -50.90 8.43 6.62
CA LYS A 345 -51.28 7.24 5.85
C LYS A 345 -50.16 6.21 5.78
N PHE A 346 -48.93 6.60 6.08
CA PHE A 346 -47.76 5.74 5.95
C PHE A 346 -47.36 5.14 7.30
N CYS A 347 -46.80 3.94 7.24
CA CYS A 347 -46.24 3.30 8.42
C CYS A 347 -45.01 4.07 8.96
N PRO A 348 -44.92 4.32 10.28
CA PRO A 348 -43.81 5.07 10.86
C PRO A 348 -42.54 4.23 11.07
N MET A 349 -42.61 2.90 10.90
CA MET A 349 -41.54 1.98 11.25
C MET A 349 -40.34 2.08 10.31
N PRO A 350 -39.11 1.85 10.82
CA PRO A 350 -37.90 1.88 10.01
C PRO A 350 -37.82 0.65 9.08
N CYS A 351 -37.11 0.80 7.97
CA CYS A 351 -36.79 -0.29 7.05
C CYS A 351 -35.96 -1.38 7.77
N ASN A 352 -36.26 -2.65 7.49
CA ASN A 352 -35.54 -3.79 8.06
C ASN A 352 -34.15 -4.04 7.44
N VAL A 353 -33.80 -3.39 6.33
CA VAL A 353 -32.45 -3.52 5.74
C VAL A 353 -31.41 -2.89 6.66
N LYS A 354 -30.39 -3.65 7.04
CA LYS A 354 -29.32 -3.22 7.95
C LYS A 354 -28.64 -1.96 7.41
N GLY A 355 -28.49 -0.95 8.28
CA GLY A 355 -27.86 0.34 7.92
C GLY A 355 -28.78 1.29 7.14
N CYS A 356 -30.03 0.91 6.86
CA CYS A 356 -31.01 1.80 6.24
C CYS A 356 -31.73 2.64 7.30
N ASN A 357 -31.65 3.97 7.19
CA ASN A 357 -32.35 4.90 8.09
C ASN A 357 -33.72 5.37 7.53
N ARG A 358 -34.22 4.72 6.48
CA ARG A 358 -35.49 5.09 5.81
C ARG A 358 -36.70 4.48 6.52
N ARG A 359 -37.84 5.14 6.46
CA ARG A 359 -39.15 4.62 6.92
C ARG A 359 -39.81 3.75 5.85
N CYS A 360 -40.73 2.90 6.31
CA CYS A 360 -41.52 2.00 5.47
C CYS A 360 -42.39 2.78 4.46
N GLU A 361 -42.47 2.28 3.21
CA GLU A 361 -43.29 2.88 2.15
C GLU A 361 -44.78 2.47 2.25
N CYS A 362 -45.10 1.48 3.09
CA CYS A 362 -46.46 0.95 3.18
C CYS A 362 -47.49 2.06 3.49
N LYS A 363 -48.52 2.18 2.63
CA LYS A 363 -49.62 3.14 2.72
C LYS A 363 -50.72 2.75 3.71
N ASP A 364 -50.41 1.79 4.58
CA ASP A 364 -51.20 1.49 5.75
C ASP A 364 -50.39 1.85 7.00
N HIS A 365 -50.84 2.93 7.66
CA HIS A 365 -50.25 3.47 8.89
C HIS A 365 -50.16 2.40 9.99
N PHE A 366 -51.10 1.46 10.01
CA PHE A 366 -51.23 0.48 11.07
C PHE A 366 -50.85 -0.94 10.65
N HIS A 367 -50.12 -1.12 9.55
CA HIS A 367 -49.76 -2.47 9.13
C HIS A 367 -48.81 -3.18 10.13
N ASP A 368 -48.12 -2.42 10.99
CA ASP A 368 -47.29 -2.94 12.08
C ASP A 368 -48.10 -3.68 13.16
N ASP A 369 -49.44 -3.52 13.19
CA ASP A 369 -50.30 -4.28 14.09
C ASP A 369 -50.29 -5.79 13.79
N THR A 370 -49.79 -6.19 12.60
CA THR A 370 -49.65 -7.60 12.22
C THR A 370 -48.27 -8.14 12.63
N PRO A 371 -48.20 -9.16 13.50
CA PRO A 371 -46.92 -9.73 13.92
C PRO A 371 -46.11 -10.29 12.74
N GLY A 372 -44.82 -9.98 12.70
CA GLY A 372 -43.88 -10.55 11.73
C GLY A 372 -43.88 -9.88 10.34
N VAL A 373 -44.54 -8.72 10.17
CA VAL A 373 -44.45 -7.98 8.91
C VAL A 373 -43.05 -7.38 8.73
N VAL A 374 -42.54 -7.48 7.50
CA VAL A 374 -41.29 -6.86 7.08
C VAL A 374 -41.57 -5.43 6.60
N HIS A 375 -40.89 -4.48 7.22
CA HIS A 375 -40.90 -3.07 6.84
C HIS A 375 -39.86 -2.81 5.76
N SER A 376 -40.31 -2.36 4.59
CA SER A 376 -39.41 -1.96 3.51
C SER A 376 -39.69 -0.53 3.08
N CYS A 377 -38.63 0.21 2.82
CA CYS A 377 -38.73 1.57 2.27
C CYS A 377 -39.00 1.60 0.76
N GLY A 378 -39.22 0.45 0.11
CA GLY A 378 -39.64 0.40 -1.30
C GLY A 378 -38.55 0.66 -2.34
N LEU A 379 -37.30 0.81 -1.91
CA LEU A 379 -36.17 1.14 -2.77
C LEU A 379 -35.10 0.06 -2.67
N SER A 380 -34.29 -0.06 -3.71
CA SER A 380 -33.12 -0.94 -3.69
C SER A 380 -32.04 -0.42 -2.72
N HIS A 381 -31.17 -1.33 -2.30
CA HIS A 381 -30.06 -1.05 -1.39
C HIS A 381 -28.77 -1.72 -1.88
N PRO A 382 -27.58 -1.15 -1.63
CA PRO A 382 -26.33 -1.88 -1.80
C PRO A 382 -26.25 -3.01 -0.77
N CYS A 383 -25.79 -4.19 -1.21
CA CYS A 383 -25.52 -5.29 -0.30
C CYS A 383 -24.30 -4.97 0.59
N LEU A 384 -24.43 -5.18 1.90
CA LEU A 384 -23.39 -4.90 2.89
C LEU A 384 -22.56 -6.15 3.25
N GLU A 385 -22.86 -7.29 2.65
CA GLU A 385 -22.13 -8.54 2.87
C GLU A 385 -20.85 -8.58 2.03
N LYS A 386 -19.86 -9.35 2.51
CA LYS A 386 -18.60 -9.57 1.79
C LYS A 386 -18.79 -10.62 0.69
N CYS A 387 -17.90 -10.59 -0.30
CA CYS A 387 -17.87 -11.62 -1.33
C CYS A 387 -17.68 -13.01 -0.69
N GLU A 388 -18.53 -13.96 -1.08
CA GLU A 388 -18.54 -15.34 -0.58
C GLU A 388 -17.60 -16.28 -1.34
N ALA A 389 -17.06 -15.83 -2.48
CA ALA A 389 -16.14 -16.64 -3.26
C ALA A 389 -14.82 -16.86 -2.50
N HIS A 390 -14.25 -18.05 -2.68
CA HIS A 390 -12.97 -18.42 -2.08
C HIS A 390 -11.83 -17.57 -2.65
N GLY A 391 -10.80 -17.34 -1.83
CA GLY A 391 -9.63 -16.55 -2.21
C GLY A 391 -9.75 -15.06 -1.89
N ASN A 392 -8.78 -14.30 -2.36
CA ASN A 392 -8.71 -12.85 -2.19
C ASN A 392 -9.32 -12.16 -3.41
N CYS A 393 -10.22 -11.18 -3.21
CA CYS A 393 -10.75 -10.37 -4.32
C CYS A 393 -9.69 -9.43 -4.91
N ALA A 394 -8.77 -8.98 -4.07
CA ALA A 394 -7.59 -8.22 -4.46
C ALA A 394 -6.45 -8.50 -3.48
N VAL A 395 -5.21 -8.41 -3.95
CA VAL A 395 -4.01 -8.41 -3.12
C VAL A 395 -3.49 -6.98 -3.13
N GLN A 396 -3.50 -6.31 -1.98
CA GLN A 396 -3.07 -4.93 -1.85
C GLN A 396 -1.73 -4.87 -1.10
N GLN A 397 -0.81 -4.03 -1.56
CA GLN A 397 0.41 -3.71 -0.82
C GLN A 397 0.10 -2.59 0.19
N ASP A 398 0.18 -2.90 1.47
CA ASP A 398 0.03 -1.92 2.54
C ASP A 398 1.40 -1.48 3.03
N LEU A 399 1.65 -0.17 2.97
CA LEU A 399 2.87 0.44 3.47
C LEU A 399 2.80 0.56 5.00
N ILE A 400 3.01 -0.54 5.70
CA ILE A 400 3.12 -0.53 7.16
C ILE A 400 4.56 -0.14 7.53
N ARG A 401 4.73 1.02 8.17
CA ARG A 401 5.99 1.42 8.81
C ARG A 401 6.02 0.84 10.21
N THR A 402 6.67 -0.30 10.35
CA THR A 402 6.88 -0.92 11.66
C THR A 402 8.38 -1.02 11.92
N THR A 403 8.78 -0.73 13.16
CA THR A 403 10.16 -0.94 13.61
C THR A 403 10.27 -2.33 14.22
N ALA A 404 11.28 -3.09 13.79
CA ALA A 404 11.64 -4.35 14.41
C ALA A 404 13.02 -4.22 15.06
N THR A 405 13.18 -4.79 16.24
CA THR A 405 14.45 -4.77 16.97
C THR A 405 15.15 -6.11 16.76
N PHE A 406 16.26 -6.11 16.04
CA PHE A 406 17.12 -7.29 15.99
C PHE A 406 18.01 -7.29 17.22
N THR A 407 17.91 -8.33 18.05
CA THR A 407 18.71 -8.49 19.28
C THR A 407 19.72 -9.61 19.11
N SER A 408 21.00 -9.26 19.24
CA SER A 408 22.12 -10.21 19.30
C SER A 408 22.89 -10.07 20.61
N LYS A 409 23.82 -11.01 20.90
CA LYS A 409 24.70 -10.90 22.07
C LYS A 409 25.67 -9.71 22.02
N TYR A 410 25.81 -9.05 20.87
CA TYR A 410 26.72 -7.93 20.64
C TYR A 410 26.00 -6.57 20.58
N GLY A 411 24.69 -6.57 20.77
CA GLY A 411 23.85 -5.37 20.72
C GLY A 411 22.52 -5.64 20.07
N SER A 412 21.60 -4.70 20.29
CA SER A 412 20.33 -4.63 19.58
C SER A 412 20.32 -3.38 18.71
N PHE A 413 19.77 -3.49 17.51
CA PHE A 413 19.47 -2.30 16.71
C PHE A 413 18.05 -2.41 16.14
N GLU A 414 17.39 -1.27 16.10
CA GLU A 414 16.07 -1.13 15.48
C GLU A 414 16.25 -0.86 13.99
N TYR A 415 15.45 -1.54 13.17
CA TYR A 415 15.35 -1.28 11.75
C TYR A 415 13.89 -1.06 11.37
N GLU A 416 13.66 -0.11 10.46
CA GLU A 416 12.36 0.10 9.85
C GLU A 416 12.17 -0.93 8.74
N TYR A 417 11.05 -1.66 8.77
CA TYR A 417 10.62 -2.50 7.65
C TYR A 417 9.36 -1.94 7.01
N VAL A 418 9.23 -2.14 5.70
CA VAL A 418 8.24 -1.48 4.87
C VAL A 418 7.65 -2.48 3.88
N ALA A 419 6.31 -2.60 3.91
CA ALA A 419 5.41 -3.38 3.06
C ALA A 419 5.00 -4.78 3.59
N GLU A 420 3.71 -4.91 3.95
CA GLU A 420 3.00 -6.18 4.03
C GLU A 420 1.96 -6.23 2.91
N GLN A 421 1.67 -7.42 2.38
CA GLN A 421 0.51 -7.59 1.50
C GLN A 421 -0.71 -8.04 2.30
N SER A 422 -1.83 -7.35 2.09
CA SER A 422 -3.13 -7.73 2.62
C SER A 422 -4.00 -8.37 1.53
N GLY A 423 -4.72 -9.42 1.93
CA GLY A 423 -5.72 -10.08 1.11
C GLY A 423 -7.04 -9.41 1.38
N VAL A 424 -7.63 -8.78 0.37
CA VAL A 424 -8.85 -7.98 0.51
C VAL A 424 -10.03 -8.78 0.01
N GLN A 425 -11.00 -9.02 0.90
CA GLN A 425 -12.36 -9.40 0.51
C GLN A 425 -13.19 -8.15 0.25
N LYS A 426 -13.53 -7.91 -1.02
CA LYS A 426 -14.42 -6.83 -1.42
C LYS A 426 -15.86 -7.14 -1.01
N TYR A 427 -16.66 -6.08 -0.85
CA TYR A 427 -18.10 -6.22 -0.60
C TYR A 427 -18.85 -6.63 -1.87
N CYS A 428 -20.03 -7.20 -1.67
CA CYS A 428 -20.94 -7.56 -2.75
C CYS A 428 -21.32 -6.32 -3.59
N CYS A 429 -21.35 -6.48 -4.92
CA CYS A 429 -21.78 -5.44 -5.86
C CYS A 429 -23.26 -5.58 -6.28
N LYS A 430 -23.95 -6.64 -5.83
CA LYS A 430 -25.37 -6.86 -6.14
C LYS A 430 -26.26 -5.92 -5.33
N GLU A 431 -27.35 -5.49 -5.95
CA GLU A 431 -28.41 -4.75 -5.26
C GLU A 431 -29.36 -5.70 -4.54
N ILE A 432 -29.80 -5.30 -3.35
CA ILE A 432 -30.96 -5.87 -2.67
C ILE A 432 -32.20 -5.26 -3.36
N PRO A 433 -33.06 -6.07 -3.99
CA PRO A 433 -34.24 -5.57 -4.68
C PRO A 433 -35.19 -4.80 -3.75
N PRO A 434 -36.03 -3.89 -4.28
CA PRO A 434 -37.10 -3.27 -3.53
C PRO A 434 -37.95 -4.30 -2.79
N LEU A 435 -38.43 -3.95 -1.59
CA LEU A 435 -39.29 -4.81 -0.75
C LEU A 435 -38.62 -6.05 -0.17
N GLN A 436 -37.34 -6.30 -0.45
CA GLN A 436 -36.57 -7.41 0.12
C GLN A 436 -35.55 -6.93 1.16
N THR A 437 -35.11 -7.84 2.04
CA THR A 437 -34.05 -7.59 3.03
C THR A 437 -32.68 -8.08 2.59
N GLU A 438 -32.65 -8.99 1.61
CA GLU A 438 -31.46 -9.62 1.03
C GLU A 438 -31.71 -9.90 -0.46
N HIS A 439 -30.65 -10.10 -1.25
CA HIS A 439 -30.78 -10.52 -2.65
C HIS A 439 -30.62 -12.04 -2.76
N GLU A 440 -31.16 -12.64 -3.83
CA GLU A 440 -30.99 -14.07 -4.08
C GLU A 440 -29.58 -14.45 -4.60
N GLY A 441 -29.13 -15.66 -4.26
CA GLY A 441 -27.87 -16.23 -4.71
C GLY A 441 -26.62 -15.68 -4.00
N PRO A 442 -25.43 -16.19 -4.35
CA PRO A 442 -24.20 -15.93 -3.58
C PRO A 442 -23.72 -14.48 -3.70
N HIS A 443 -23.03 -14.00 -2.67
CA HIS A 443 -22.45 -12.65 -2.66
C HIS A 443 -21.22 -12.55 -3.58
N SER A 444 -21.30 -11.69 -4.59
CA SER A 444 -20.23 -11.47 -5.58
C SER A 444 -19.82 -10.01 -5.60
N HIS A 445 -18.53 -9.73 -5.74
CA HIS A 445 -18.01 -8.39 -5.90
C HIS A 445 -17.90 -7.95 -7.37
N SER A 446 -18.27 -8.81 -8.33
CA SER A 446 -18.36 -8.46 -9.75
C SER A 446 -19.63 -8.98 -10.40
N LEU A 447 -20.17 -8.21 -11.34
CA LEU A 447 -21.29 -8.62 -12.20
C LEU A 447 -20.82 -9.40 -13.44
N LYS A 448 -19.51 -9.40 -13.73
CA LYS A 448 -18.96 -10.17 -14.85
C LYS A 448 -18.92 -11.65 -14.48
N GLU A 449 -19.08 -12.54 -15.44
CA GLU A 449 -19.01 -14.00 -15.17
C GLU A 449 -17.56 -14.51 -15.01
N ASN A 450 -16.56 -13.82 -15.60
CA ASN A 450 -15.17 -14.30 -15.69
C ASN A 450 -14.18 -13.44 -14.89
N PHE A 451 -14.56 -12.97 -13.70
CA PHE A 451 -13.63 -12.27 -12.80
C PHE A 451 -12.83 -13.28 -11.99
N VAL A 452 -11.57 -12.95 -11.69
CA VAL A 452 -10.61 -13.87 -11.06
C VAL A 452 -10.36 -13.45 -9.63
N HIS A 453 -10.52 -14.38 -8.70
CA HIS A 453 -10.00 -14.26 -7.34
C HIS A 453 -8.59 -14.80 -7.27
N PHE A 454 -7.78 -14.19 -6.41
CA PHE A 454 -6.39 -14.58 -6.18
C PHE A 454 -6.31 -15.65 -5.10
N CYS A 455 -5.29 -16.49 -5.22
CA CYS A 455 -4.94 -17.49 -4.22
C CYS A 455 -4.74 -16.86 -2.82
N ASP A 456 -5.24 -17.52 -1.79
CA ASP A 456 -5.15 -17.08 -0.37
C ASP A 456 -3.90 -17.61 0.35
N ILE A 457 -3.05 -18.36 -0.34
CA ILE A 457 -1.79 -18.87 0.19
C ILE A 457 -0.74 -17.77 0.23
N LYS A 458 -0.09 -17.62 1.39
CA LYS A 458 1.04 -16.71 1.59
C LYS A 458 2.38 -17.43 1.43
N CYS A 459 3.36 -16.74 0.85
CA CYS A 459 4.75 -17.17 0.84
C CYS A 459 5.28 -17.21 2.28
N PRO A 460 5.78 -18.36 2.78
CA PRO A 460 6.35 -18.43 4.12
C PRO A 460 7.58 -17.54 4.29
N ALA A 461 8.31 -17.29 3.20
CA ALA A 461 9.56 -16.52 3.15
C ALA A 461 9.34 -15.01 3.34
N CYS A 462 8.37 -14.44 2.62
CA CYS A 462 8.14 -12.99 2.56
C CYS A 462 6.71 -12.55 2.94
N GLY A 463 5.83 -13.47 3.30
CA GLY A 463 4.47 -13.18 3.78
C GLY A 463 3.48 -12.69 2.71
N TYR A 464 3.96 -12.53 1.47
CA TYR A 464 3.19 -12.01 0.37
C TYR A 464 2.22 -13.07 -0.17
N TYR A 465 1.05 -12.63 -0.62
CA TYR A 465 0.06 -13.55 -1.18
C TYR A 465 0.47 -14.03 -2.57
N CYS A 466 0.01 -15.23 -2.90
CA CYS A 466 0.15 -15.75 -4.24
C CYS A 466 -0.69 -14.94 -5.22
N THR A 467 -0.09 -14.51 -6.33
CA THR A 467 -0.73 -13.67 -7.36
C THR A 467 -1.43 -14.47 -8.45
N GLU A 468 -1.44 -15.79 -8.35
CA GLU A 468 -2.12 -16.69 -9.29
C GLU A 468 -3.63 -16.80 -8.99
N PRO A 469 -4.45 -17.18 -9.98
CA PRO A 469 -5.87 -17.47 -9.78
C PRO A 469 -6.09 -18.51 -8.68
N ILE A 470 -7.17 -18.40 -7.91
CA ILE A 470 -7.52 -19.44 -6.95
C ILE A 470 -7.70 -20.80 -7.64
N GLY A 471 -7.16 -21.85 -7.03
CA GLY A 471 -7.22 -23.21 -7.57
C GLY A 471 -6.27 -23.46 -8.74
N HIS A 472 -5.29 -22.58 -8.98
CA HIS A 472 -4.25 -22.81 -9.97
C HIS A 472 -3.46 -24.11 -9.70
N ALA A 473 -2.95 -24.71 -10.77
CA ALA A 473 -2.11 -25.90 -10.71
C ALA A 473 -0.64 -25.50 -10.89
N GLY A 474 0.23 -25.87 -9.95
CA GLY A 474 1.67 -25.58 -10.03
C GLY A 474 2.23 -25.05 -8.70
N LEU A 475 3.40 -24.43 -8.79
CA LEU A 475 4.01 -23.74 -7.65
C LEU A 475 3.33 -22.38 -7.47
N HIS A 476 3.21 -21.94 -6.22
CA HIS A 476 2.73 -20.61 -5.91
C HIS A 476 3.74 -19.56 -6.38
N ASN A 477 3.22 -18.44 -6.88
CA ASN A 477 4.03 -17.35 -7.39
C ASN A 477 3.66 -16.03 -6.70
N THR A 478 4.64 -15.17 -6.45
CA THR A 478 4.43 -13.82 -5.91
C THR A 478 5.58 -12.89 -6.31
N VAL A 479 5.32 -11.59 -6.32
CA VAL A 479 6.36 -10.55 -6.49
C VAL A 479 7.08 -10.39 -5.16
N HIS A 480 8.05 -11.27 -4.89
CA HIS A 480 8.75 -11.33 -3.61
C HIS A 480 9.29 -9.94 -3.19
N GLY A 481 8.89 -9.51 -1.99
CA GLY A 481 9.38 -8.29 -1.35
C GLY A 481 10.58 -8.56 -0.46
N VAL A 482 10.59 -7.96 0.75
CA VAL A 482 11.60 -8.27 1.76
C VAL A 482 11.34 -9.67 2.34
N ILE A 483 12.28 -10.59 2.16
CA ILE A 483 12.23 -11.93 2.74
C ILE A 483 12.66 -11.85 4.21
N TYR A 484 11.79 -12.29 5.13
CA TYR A 484 12.00 -12.15 6.58
C TYR A 484 12.18 -13.48 7.33
N THR A 485 11.71 -14.61 6.78
CA THR A 485 11.99 -15.91 7.40
C THR A 485 13.22 -16.56 6.79
N TRP A 486 14.17 -16.89 7.66
CA TRP A 486 15.24 -17.84 7.38
C TRP A 486 14.92 -19.12 8.13
N SER A 487 14.24 -20.04 7.46
CA SER A 487 13.84 -21.32 8.06
C SER A 487 14.85 -22.40 7.69
N TYR A 488 15.63 -22.87 8.67
CA TYR A 488 16.34 -24.14 8.57
C TYR A 488 15.32 -25.27 8.75
N VAL A 489 15.08 -26.05 7.70
CA VAL A 489 14.19 -27.21 7.75
C VAL A 489 14.96 -28.38 8.37
N HIS A 490 14.49 -28.87 9.52
CA HIS A 490 15.06 -30.02 10.20
C HIS A 490 14.43 -31.31 9.67
N LEU A 491 15.21 -32.20 9.06
CA LEU A 491 14.77 -33.54 8.66
C LEU A 491 15.63 -34.59 9.36
N GLY A 492 15.19 -34.98 10.55
CA GLY A 492 15.66 -36.07 11.43
C GLY A 492 16.82 -37.01 11.03
N ARG A 493 17.91 -36.88 11.81
CA ARG A 493 18.89 -37.86 12.37
C ARG A 493 19.84 -38.72 11.50
N VAL A 494 21.11 -38.25 11.49
CA VAL A 494 22.46 -38.82 11.88
C VAL A 494 22.93 -40.20 11.36
N GLU A 495 24.10 -40.24 10.67
CA GLU A 495 25.40 -40.62 11.29
C GLU A 495 26.66 -40.36 10.41
N ALA A 496 27.68 -39.80 11.08
CA ALA A 496 29.13 -39.80 10.83
C ALA A 496 29.80 -38.84 9.81
N GLY A 497 30.60 -37.91 10.34
CA GLY A 497 31.97 -37.66 9.85
C GLY A 497 32.32 -36.26 9.32
N TYR A 498 32.93 -35.43 10.18
CA TYR A 498 33.76 -34.24 9.91
C TYR A 498 33.08 -32.99 9.31
N VAL A 499 33.36 -31.82 9.93
CA VAL A 499 32.75 -30.52 9.66
C VAL A 499 33.81 -29.55 9.10
N THR A 500 33.57 -29.01 7.92
CA THR A 500 34.21 -27.79 7.38
C THR A 500 33.14 -26.76 7.00
N ALA A 501 33.48 -25.49 7.16
CA ALA A 501 32.58 -24.34 7.26
C ALA A 501 31.47 -24.23 6.17
N GLY A 502 30.22 -24.19 6.60
CA GLY A 502 29.07 -23.90 5.73
C GLY A 502 28.92 -22.39 5.46
N TYR A 503 28.93 -22.03 4.19
CA TYR A 503 28.65 -20.68 3.68
C TYR A 503 27.13 -20.49 3.50
N MET A 504 26.65 -19.30 3.83
CA MET A 504 25.28 -18.84 3.66
C MET A 504 25.25 -17.89 2.45
N LEU A 505 24.55 -18.23 1.37
CA LEU A 505 24.37 -17.34 0.22
C LEU A 505 22.92 -16.88 0.13
N MET A 506 22.69 -15.61 0.48
CA MET A 506 21.72 -14.73 -0.19
C MET A 506 22.23 -13.30 -0.03
N GLU A 507 22.94 -12.79 -1.04
CA GLU A 507 23.14 -11.35 -1.18
C GLU A 507 21.89 -10.73 -1.77
N SER A 508 21.08 -10.16 -0.88
CA SER A 508 20.18 -9.04 -1.23
C SER A 508 20.21 -8.05 -0.08
N GLY A 509 21.31 -7.30 -0.01
CA GLY A 509 21.35 -5.99 0.64
C GLY A 509 21.23 -5.95 2.17
N MET A 510 22.03 -6.71 2.93
CA MET A 510 22.52 -6.27 4.24
C MET A 510 23.92 -6.85 4.51
N ARG A 511 24.92 -5.98 4.68
CA ARG A 511 26.26 -6.34 5.18
C ARG A 511 26.12 -6.88 6.61
N LEU A 512 26.25 -8.18 6.82
CA LEU A 512 26.45 -8.75 8.16
C LEU A 512 27.68 -9.65 8.19
N ARG A 513 28.59 -9.32 9.11
CA ARG A 513 29.82 -10.06 9.40
C ARG A 513 29.49 -11.46 9.97
N LYS A 514 30.33 -12.43 9.62
CA LYS A 514 30.34 -13.86 10.01
C LYS A 514 29.74 -14.16 11.40
N PRO A 515 28.82 -15.13 11.55
CA PRO A 515 28.42 -15.64 12.85
C PRO A 515 29.37 -16.75 13.35
N VAL A 516 29.83 -16.59 14.59
CA VAL A 516 30.48 -17.62 15.41
C VAL A 516 29.43 -18.17 16.38
N HIS A 517 29.08 -19.46 16.31
CA HIS A 517 28.92 -20.38 17.47
C HIS A 517 28.38 -21.80 17.12
N THR A 518 29.21 -22.80 17.45
CA THR A 518 29.00 -24.06 18.20
C THR A 518 27.74 -24.96 18.05
N LEU A 519 28.02 -26.23 17.72
CA LEU A 519 27.52 -27.49 18.33
C LEU A 519 26.02 -27.88 18.21
N MET A 520 25.45 -27.81 17.00
CA MET A 520 24.38 -28.73 16.57
C MET A 520 24.63 -29.13 15.12
N CYS A 521 24.54 -30.43 14.78
CA CYS A 521 24.52 -30.86 13.39
C CYS A 521 23.24 -30.31 12.75
N LYS A 522 23.41 -29.36 11.84
CA LYS A 522 22.35 -28.82 10.98
C LYS A 522 22.35 -29.64 9.70
N ASP A 523 21.18 -30.02 9.21
CA ASP A 523 21.05 -30.59 7.87
C ASP A 523 21.26 -29.45 6.86
N GLU A 524 22.14 -29.66 5.87
CA GLU A 524 22.41 -28.67 4.83
C GLU A 524 21.40 -28.84 3.67
N MET A 525 20.64 -27.80 3.35
CA MET A 525 19.63 -27.80 2.30
C MET A 525 20.08 -26.92 1.14
N THR A 526 19.95 -27.43 -0.10
CA THR A 526 20.26 -26.64 -1.30
C THR A 526 19.19 -25.58 -1.56
N HIS A 527 19.56 -24.50 -2.24
CA HIS A 527 18.63 -23.44 -2.68
C HIS A 527 17.43 -24.00 -3.47
N ALA A 528 17.69 -24.92 -4.40
CA ALA A 528 16.65 -25.57 -5.17
C ALA A 528 15.72 -26.44 -4.30
N ALA A 529 16.27 -27.16 -3.31
CA ALA A 529 15.47 -27.94 -2.37
C ALA A 529 14.60 -27.05 -1.47
N TYR A 530 15.11 -25.88 -1.05
CA TYR A 530 14.36 -24.90 -0.28
C TYR A 530 13.09 -24.43 -1.00
N TRP A 531 13.22 -23.91 -2.23
CA TRP A 531 12.06 -23.40 -2.97
C TRP A 531 11.07 -24.49 -3.37
N LYS A 532 11.58 -25.69 -3.71
CA LYS A 532 10.75 -26.86 -3.95
C LYS A 532 9.97 -27.28 -2.70
N HIS A 533 10.59 -27.21 -1.52
CA HIS A 533 9.93 -27.50 -0.25
C HIS A 533 8.85 -26.45 0.09
N MET A 534 9.14 -25.17 -0.17
CA MET A 534 8.20 -24.07 0.05
C MET A 534 6.99 -24.12 -0.91
N GLN A 535 7.06 -24.89 -2.00
CA GLN A 535 6.07 -24.90 -3.07
C GLN A 535 5.86 -23.52 -3.73
N PHE A 536 6.91 -22.69 -3.73
CA PHE A 536 6.91 -21.39 -4.39
C PHE A 536 7.95 -21.34 -5.52
N THR A 537 7.68 -20.54 -6.55
CA THR A 537 8.64 -20.28 -7.62
C THR A 537 9.86 -19.53 -7.06
N ASP A 538 11.04 -19.99 -7.45
CA ASP A 538 12.32 -19.40 -7.09
C ASP A 538 12.46 -18.00 -7.71
N PRO A 539 12.62 -16.93 -6.90
CA PRO A 539 12.76 -15.57 -7.39
C PRO A 539 14.13 -15.27 -8.01
N CYS A 540 15.13 -16.12 -7.78
CA CYS A 540 16.49 -15.88 -8.26
C CYS A 540 16.62 -16.11 -9.76
N SER A 541 17.52 -15.36 -10.42
CA SER A 541 17.77 -15.52 -11.84
C SER A 541 18.38 -16.89 -12.14
N GLN A 542 18.27 -17.37 -13.39
CA GLN A 542 18.92 -18.63 -13.79
C GLN A 542 20.45 -18.58 -13.61
N GLU A 543 21.05 -17.39 -13.65
CA GLU A 543 22.48 -17.19 -13.42
C GLU A 543 22.80 -17.37 -11.93
N ASP A 544 22.04 -16.75 -11.04
CA ASP A 544 22.19 -16.91 -9.59
C ASP A 544 21.92 -18.35 -9.15
N GLN A 545 20.89 -18.99 -9.71
CA GLN A 545 20.58 -20.40 -9.45
C GLN A 545 21.74 -21.31 -9.82
N LYS A 546 22.50 -21.00 -10.88
CA LYS A 546 23.73 -21.74 -11.22
C LYS A 546 24.83 -21.47 -10.21
N LEU A 547 24.98 -20.23 -9.73
CA LEU A 547 25.95 -19.88 -8.70
C LEU A 547 25.66 -20.59 -7.37
N PHE A 548 24.39 -20.73 -6.97
CA PHE A 548 24.01 -21.49 -5.77
C PHE A 548 24.31 -22.99 -5.86
N ASN A 549 24.54 -23.51 -7.07
CA ASN A 549 25.00 -24.88 -7.29
C ASN A 549 26.54 -25.01 -7.29
N LEU A 550 27.28 -23.93 -7.09
CA LEU A 550 28.75 -23.94 -7.00
C LEU A 550 29.23 -23.89 -5.55
N CYS A 551 30.46 -24.32 -5.35
CA CYS A 551 31.13 -24.33 -4.07
C CYS A 551 31.43 -22.91 -3.54
N GLY A 552 31.08 -22.65 -2.28
CA GLY A 552 31.28 -21.34 -1.64
C GLY A 552 32.73 -21.01 -1.24
N HIS A 553 33.73 -21.81 -1.63
CA HIS A 553 35.13 -21.54 -1.29
C HIS A 553 35.64 -20.31 -2.07
N GLU A 554 36.16 -19.31 -1.36
CA GLU A 554 36.58 -18.00 -1.90
C GLU A 554 38.11 -17.90 -2.00
N CYS A 555 38.63 -17.29 -3.07
CA CYS A 555 40.04 -16.95 -3.19
C CYS A 555 40.41 -15.72 -2.34
N TRP A 556 41.46 -15.82 -1.51
CA TRP A 556 41.87 -14.78 -0.56
C TRP A 556 42.95 -13.81 -1.08
N SER A 557 43.09 -13.64 -2.39
CA SER A 557 44.04 -12.66 -2.93
C SER A 557 43.61 -11.23 -2.65
N GLU A 558 44.56 -10.36 -2.27
CA GLU A 558 44.33 -8.93 -2.04
C GLU A 558 43.88 -8.20 -3.32
N GLU A 559 44.15 -8.76 -4.50
CA GLU A 559 43.61 -8.27 -5.78
C GLU A 559 42.07 -8.37 -5.87
N HIS A 560 41.45 -9.11 -4.95
CA HIS A 560 39.99 -9.22 -4.79
C HIS A 560 39.43 -8.38 -3.64
N GLU A 561 40.26 -7.68 -2.86
CA GLU A 561 39.82 -6.79 -1.78
C GLU A 561 39.76 -5.31 -2.24
N GLU A 562 38.68 -4.60 -1.88
CA GLU A 562 38.54 -3.16 -2.15
C GLU A 562 39.58 -2.37 -1.33
N ASN A 563 40.55 -1.74 -1.99
CA ASN A 563 41.41 -0.75 -1.34
C ASN A 563 40.59 0.50 -0.95
N SER A 564 40.15 0.53 0.30
CA SER A 564 39.49 1.67 0.91
C SER A 564 40.51 2.69 1.43
N VAL A 565 41.02 3.62 0.59
CA VAL A 565 41.37 4.99 1.03
C VAL A 565 41.24 6.02 -0.11
N ALA A 566 40.26 6.92 0.06
CA ALA A 566 40.11 8.29 -0.43
C ALA A 566 40.71 8.72 -1.80
N GLY A 567 39.80 8.99 -2.73
CA GLY A 567 39.83 10.22 -3.53
C GLY A 567 40.41 10.13 -4.94
N THR A 568 39.63 9.65 -5.90
CA THR A 568 39.30 10.38 -7.15
C THR A 568 38.39 9.52 -8.04
N SER A 569 37.31 10.14 -8.50
CA SER A 569 36.23 9.51 -9.24
C SER A 569 36.63 9.18 -10.68
N LYS A 570 36.90 7.91 -10.99
CA LYS A 570 36.78 7.36 -12.35
C LYS A 570 36.41 5.87 -12.33
N GLY A 571 35.24 5.55 -12.86
CA GLY A 571 34.85 4.22 -13.34
C GLY A 571 34.49 3.17 -12.28
N LYS A 572 33.18 2.96 -12.05
CA LYS A 572 32.67 1.74 -11.40
C LYS A 572 32.95 0.53 -12.30
N GLY A 573 34.08 -0.14 -12.09
CA GLY A 573 34.25 -1.55 -12.41
C GLY A 573 34.07 -2.34 -11.11
N GLU A 574 33.07 -3.22 -11.05
CA GLU A 574 32.83 -4.08 -9.89
C GLU A 574 34.05 -4.99 -9.65
N SER A 575 34.67 -4.90 -8.47
CA SER A 575 35.67 -5.87 -8.01
C SER A 575 34.99 -7.20 -7.74
N LYS A 576 35.18 -8.20 -8.61
CA LYS A 576 34.52 -9.50 -8.51
C LYS A 576 35.36 -10.45 -7.65
N LYS A 577 34.86 -10.80 -6.46
CA LYS A 577 35.40 -11.92 -5.66
C LYS A 577 35.48 -13.17 -6.54
N SER A 578 36.56 -13.93 -6.41
CA SER A 578 36.75 -15.19 -7.14
C SER A 578 36.38 -16.38 -6.25
N PHE A 579 35.59 -17.32 -6.78
CA PHE A 579 35.05 -18.48 -6.06
C PHE A 579 35.41 -19.79 -6.77
N CYS A 580 35.33 -20.90 -6.04
CA CYS A 580 35.51 -22.22 -6.59
C CYS A 580 34.48 -22.51 -7.69
N THR A 581 34.95 -23.01 -8.83
CA THR A 581 34.07 -23.31 -9.98
C THR A 581 33.50 -24.73 -10.00
N LEU A 582 33.78 -25.52 -8.96
CA LEU A 582 33.25 -26.87 -8.79
C LEU A 582 31.87 -26.89 -8.14
N GLN A 583 31.15 -28.00 -8.31
CA GLN A 583 29.79 -28.19 -7.78
C GLN A 583 29.73 -28.10 -6.26
N LEU A 584 28.61 -27.64 -5.73
CA LEU A 584 28.36 -27.60 -4.29
C LEU A 584 28.59 -28.99 -3.67
N TRP A 585 29.34 -29.02 -2.57
CA TRP A 585 29.75 -30.25 -1.87
C TRP A 585 30.60 -31.24 -2.70
N HIS A 586 31.39 -30.73 -3.65
CA HIS A 586 32.38 -31.55 -4.35
C HIS A 586 33.41 -32.15 -3.37
N GLY A 587 33.89 -33.37 -3.67
CA GLY A 587 35.07 -33.95 -3.02
C GLY A 587 36.37 -33.32 -3.52
N LEU A 588 37.52 -33.79 -3.06
CA LEU A 588 38.82 -33.33 -3.59
C LEU A 588 38.86 -33.51 -5.11
N ALA A 589 39.25 -32.46 -5.84
CA ALA A 589 39.38 -32.51 -7.29
C ALA A 589 40.29 -33.69 -7.71
N SER A 590 39.75 -34.58 -8.53
CA SER A 590 40.43 -35.75 -9.06
C SER A 590 41.53 -35.37 -10.05
N GLU A 591 42.51 -36.26 -10.27
CA GLU A 591 43.58 -36.04 -11.26
C GLU A 591 43.05 -35.85 -12.69
N GLU A 592 41.90 -36.44 -13.02
CA GLU A 592 41.24 -36.23 -14.32
C GLU A 592 40.60 -34.85 -14.44
N GLU A 593 40.01 -34.32 -13.36
CA GLU A 593 39.46 -32.96 -13.32
C GLU A 593 40.58 -31.91 -13.42
N LYS A 594 41.69 -32.12 -12.69
CA LYS A 594 42.89 -31.26 -12.74
C LYS A 594 43.43 -31.08 -14.16
N ASN A 595 43.39 -32.13 -14.97
CA ASN A 595 43.87 -32.11 -16.35
C ASN A 595 42.90 -31.45 -17.34
N ASN A 596 41.63 -31.28 -16.96
CA ASN A 596 40.58 -30.73 -17.83
C ASN A 596 40.27 -29.25 -17.57
N PHE A 597 40.81 -28.65 -16.51
CA PHE A 597 40.61 -27.22 -16.24
C PHE A 597 41.30 -26.34 -17.29
N LYS A 598 40.57 -25.35 -17.81
CA LYS A 598 41.06 -24.41 -18.82
C LYS A 598 41.57 -23.12 -18.16
N GLY A 599 42.74 -23.21 -17.53
CA GLY A 599 43.35 -22.10 -16.76
C GLY A 599 42.96 -22.14 -15.27
N GLY A 600 43.59 -21.27 -14.47
CA GLY A 600 43.40 -21.25 -13.01
C GLY A 600 44.40 -22.13 -12.24
N TYR A 601 44.14 -22.36 -10.95
CA TYR A 601 44.90 -23.29 -10.09
C TYR A 601 43.96 -24.07 -9.16
N VAL A 602 44.43 -25.22 -8.67
CA VAL A 602 43.73 -26.01 -7.66
C VAL A 602 44.43 -25.85 -6.32
N THR A 603 43.69 -25.48 -5.29
CA THR A 603 44.21 -25.34 -3.92
C THR A 603 44.62 -26.71 -3.36
N SER A 604 45.46 -26.71 -2.32
CA SER A 604 45.93 -27.95 -1.68
C SER A 604 44.80 -28.78 -1.05
N ASP A 605 43.67 -28.14 -0.73
CA ASP A 605 42.43 -28.76 -0.24
C ASP A 605 41.41 -29.04 -1.35
N GLY A 606 41.80 -28.94 -2.63
CA GLY A 606 41.06 -29.50 -3.76
C GLY A 606 40.00 -28.59 -4.40
N HIS A 607 40.05 -27.28 -4.17
CA HIS A 607 39.15 -26.30 -4.79
C HIS A 607 39.80 -25.67 -6.03
N HIS A 608 39.04 -25.53 -7.11
CA HIS A 608 39.54 -24.98 -8.36
C HIS A 608 39.18 -23.49 -8.49
N MET A 609 40.19 -22.65 -8.69
CA MET A 609 40.08 -21.19 -8.82
C MET A 609 40.46 -20.75 -10.23
N ASP A 610 39.60 -19.97 -10.89
CA ASP A 610 39.86 -19.45 -12.25
C ASP A 610 40.83 -18.23 -12.26
N CYS A 611 41.19 -17.66 -11.11
CA CYS A 611 42.12 -16.52 -10.99
C CYS A 611 43.60 -16.94 -10.89
N ILE A 612 44.53 -16.05 -11.28
CA ILE A 612 45.99 -16.26 -11.20
C ILE A 612 46.64 -14.98 -10.65
N HIS A 613 47.47 -15.09 -9.60
CA HIS A 613 48.15 -13.96 -8.95
C HIS A 613 49.67 -14.20 -8.94
N VAL A 614 50.49 -13.23 -9.33
CA VAL A 614 51.96 -13.34 -9.39
C VAL A 614 52.62 -12.11 -8.74
N LEU A 615 53.12 -12.25 -7.51
CA LEU A 615 53.80 -11.17 -6.76
C LEU A 615 55.34 -11.29 -6.86
N PRO A 616 56.10 -10.18 -6.87
CA PRO A 616 57.57 -10.20 -6.84
C PRO A 616 58.12 -10.77 -5.52
N SER A 617 59.16 -11.60 -5.60
CA SER A 617 59.66 -12.43 -4.49
C SER A 617 61.11 -12.11 -4.09
N ASN A 618 61.43 -12.40 -2.82
CA ASN A 618 62.78 -12.44 -2.26
C ASN A 618 63.12 -13.90 -1.91
N VAL A 619 63.96 -14.54 -2.73
CA VAL A 619 64.27 -15.98 -2.65
C VAL A 619 65.61 -16.21 -1.98
N VAL A 620 65.62 -16.93 -0.86
CA VAL A 620 66.83 -17.31 -0.11
C VAL A 620 67.14 -18.79 -0.29
N PHE A 621 68.22 -19.10 -1.00
CA PHE A 621 68.75 -20.45 -1.15
C PHE A 621 69.70 -20.77 -0.01
N ILE A 622 69.40 -21.83 0.75
CA ILE A 622 70.24 -22.33 1.84
C ILE A 622 70.78 -23.68 1.39
N ILE A 623 72.07 -23.74 1.08
CA ILE A 623 72.70 -24.89 0.42
C ILE A 623 73.72 -25.52 1.37
N ASP A 624 73.55 -26.82 1.59
CA ASP A 624 74.50 -27.66 2.30
C ASP A 624 75.78 -27.78 1.47
N HIS A 625 76.92 -27.41 2.06
CA HIS A 625 78.24 -27.66 1.48
C HIS A 625 79.10 -28.52 2.39
N SER A 626 78.50 -29.29 3.29
CA SER A 626 79.22 -30.22 4.14
C SER A 626 79.98 -31.29 3.34
N GLY A 627 80.93 -31.96 3.99
CA GLY A 627 81.77 -32.96 3.35
C GLY A 627 81.00 -34.10 2.68
N SER A 628 79.77 -34.44 3.11
CA SER A 628 78.94 -35.46 2.44
C SER A 628 78.57 -35.07 1.00
N MET A 629 78.50 -33.77 0.72
CA MET A 629 78.21 -33.22 -0.61
C MET A 629 79.37 -33.41 -1.62
N CYS A 630 80.52 -33.95 -1.18
CA CYS A 630 81.60 -34.39 -2.08
C CYS A 630 81.34 -35.73 -2.79
N SER A 631 80.29 -36.47 -2.37
CA SER A 631 79.93 -37.76 -2.95
C SER A 631 79.64 -37.66 -4.45
N ARG A 632 80.03 -38.69 -5.21
CA ARG A 632 79.87 -38.78 -6.68
C ARG A 632 78.82 -39.81 -7.11
N ASP A 633 77.93 -40.19 -6.20
CA ASP A 633 76.79 -41.05 -6.48
C ASP A 633 75.77 -40.39 -7.43
N VAL A 634 75.76 -39.06 -7.47
CA VAL A 634 75.12 -38.26 -8.53
C VAL A 634 76.11 -37.20 -9.01
N THR A 635 76.08 -36.93 -10.31
CA THR A 635 77.01 -36.02 -10.99
C THR A 635 76.29 -35.08 -11.95
N PRO A 636 76.76 -33.82 -12.10
CA PRO A 636 76.15 -32.85 -12.99
C PRO A 636 76.24 -33.27 -14.47
N GLN A 637 75.24 -32.90 -15.25
CA GLN A 637 75.17 -33.13 -16.70
C GLN A 637 75.91 -32.06 -17.50
N PHE A 638 76.00 -30.81 -17.00
CA PHE A 638 76.69 -29.75 -17.73
C PHE A 638 78.21 -29.91 -17.64
N VAL A 639 78.88 -29.85 -18.79
CA VAL A 639 80.34 -30.07 -18.92
C VAL A 639 81.15 -29.09 -18.06
N GLU A 640 80.62 -27.87 -17.86
CA GLU A 640 81.26 -26.81 -17.05
C GLU A 640 81.45 -27.19 -15.57
N PHE A 641 80.58 -28.04 -15.01
CA PHE A 641 80.71 -28.50 -13.62
C PHE A 641 81.48 -29.81 -13.48
N GLN A 642 81.59 -30.61 -14.55
CA GLN A 642 82.26 -31.91 -14.53
C GLN A 642 83.78 -31.82 -14.29
N GLY A 643 84.40 -30.68 -14.58
CA GLY A 643 85.83 -30.45 -14.36
C GLY A 643 86.21 -30.13 -12.91
N THR A 644 85.34 -29.42 -12.18
CA THR A 644 85.66 -28.85 -10.85
C THR A 644 84.75 -29.36 -9.74
N HIS A 645 83.47 -29.64 -10.02
CA HIS A 645 82.42 -30.01 -9.07
C HIS A 645 81.67 -31.26 -9.54
N ASN A 646 82.39 -32.33 -9.88
CA ASN A 646 81.78 -33.59 -10.33
C ASN A 646 81.26 -34.43 -9.14
N ASN A 647 80.29 -33.89 -8.41
CA ASN A 647 79.74 -34.43 -7.15
C ASN A 647 78.31 -33.91 -6.90
N ARG A 648 77.70 -34.30 -5.76
CA ARG A 648 76.38 -33.82 -5.30
C ARG A 648 76.27 -32.30 -5.27
N LEU A 649 77.29 -31.60 -4.76
CA LEU A 649 77.27 -30.13 -4.72
C LEU A 649 77.21 -29.51 -6.12
N GLY A 650 77.95 -30.06 -7.09
CA GLY A 650 77.85 -29.61 -8.48
C GLY A 650 76.49 -29.86 -9.12
N CYS A 651 75.78 -30.92 -8.73
CA CYS A 651 74.39 -31.13 -9.16
C CYS A 651 73.47 -30.04 -8.62
N VAL A 652 73.69 -29.58 -7.37
CA VAL A 652 72.93 -28.48 -6.77
C VAL A 652 73.22 -27.16 -7.49
N PHE A 653 74.48 -26.88 -7.83
CA PHE A 653 74.84 -25.69 -8.61
C PHE A 653 74.23 -25.72 -10.02
N GLU A 654 74.22 -26.88 -10.68
CA GLU A 654 73.55 -27.04 -11.97
C GLU A 654 72.02 -26.83 -11.84
N ALA A 655 71.40 -27.39 -10.81
CA ALA A 655 69.98 -27.22 -10.55
C ALA A 655 69.62 -25.74 -10.30
N LEU A 656 70.47 -25.02 -9.56
CA LEU A 656 70.32 -23.58 -9.34
C LEU A 656 70.47 -22.79 -10.66
N LEU A 657 71.43 -23.14 -11.52
CA LEU A 657 71.59 -22.49 -12.83
C LEU A 657 70.36 -22.72 -13.72
N ARG A 658 69.85 -23.96 -13.76
CA ARG A 658 68.63 -24.30 -14.50
C ARG A 658 67.43 -23.54 -13.93
N PHE A 659 67.30 -23.47 -12.62
CA PHE A 659 66.26 -22.69 -11.94
C PHE A 659 66.30 -21.22 -12.37
N ILE A 660 67.47 -20.57 -12.32
CA ILE A 660 67.64 -19.16 -12.70
C ILE A 660 67.29 -18.94 -14.19
N ARG A 661 67.72 -19.84 -15.08
CA ARG A 661 67.39 -19.77 -16.52
C ARG A 661 65.89 -19.90 -16.79
N THR A 662 65.23 -20.84 -16.12
CA THR A 662 63.78 -21.01 -16.22
C THR A 662 63.05 -19.82 -15.63
N TRP A 663 63.54 -19.28 -14.52
CA TRP A 663 62.97 -18.08 -13.89
C TRP A 663 63.05 -16.85 -14.79
N LEU A 664 64.23 -16.58 -15.38
CA LEU A 664 64.44 -15.45 -16.29
C LEU A 664 63.61 -15.53 -17.58
N THR A 665 63.24 -16.74 -18.00
CA THR A 665 62.37 -16.94 -19.18
C THR A 665 60.88 -16.84 -18.87
N MET A 666 60.47 -17.02 -17.61
CA MET A 666 59.08 -16.96 -17.17
C MET A 666 58.69 -15.64 -16.49
N SER A 667 59.66 -14.82 -16.08
CA SER A 667 59.38 -13.59 -15.34
C SER A 667 58.74 -12.50 -16.22
N LEU A 668 57.47 -12.20 -15.97
CA LEU A 668 56.70 -11.07 -16.50
C LEU A 668 56.52 -9.95 -15.46
N SER A 669 57.22 -10.01 -14.32
CA SER A 669 56.99 -9.15 -13.16
C SER A 669 57.42 -7.70 -13.40
N GLN A 670 56.61 -6.74 -12.94
CA GLN A 670 57.02 -5.34 -12.79
C GLN A 670 57.86 -5.19 -11.51
N GLY A 671 59.04 -5.81 -11.46
CA GLY A 671 59.98 -5.70 -10.34
C GLY A 671 60.94 -6.89 -10.25
N ALA A 672 62.26 -6.63 -10.36
CA ALA A 672 63.28 -7.69 -10.44
C ALA A 672 63.38 -8.52 -9.15
N ASP A 673 63.05 -9.81 -9.20
CA ASP A 673 63.16 -10.73 -8.05
C ASP A 673 64.58 -10.74 -7.47
N LEU A 674 64.67 -10.81 -6.14
CA LEU A 674 65.95 -10.83 -5.43
C LEU A 674 66.30 -12.25 -5.00
N ALA A 675 67.58 -12.58 -5.09
CA ALA A 675 68.15 -13.85 -4.70
C ALA A 675 69.22 -13.63 -3.62
N SER A 676 69.20 -14.47 -2.59
CA SER A 676 70.27 -14.61 -1.62
C SER A 676 70.71 -16.07 -1.55
N VAL A 677 72.01 -16.32 -1.43
CA VAL A 677 72.57 -17.67 -1.33
C VAL A 677 73.43 -17.79 -0.09
N VAL A 678 73.06 -18.72 0.78
CA VAL A 678 73.74 -19.08 2.01
C VAL A 678 74.29 -20.49 1.86
N LEU A 679 75.61 -20.65 1.99
CA LEU A 679 76.28 -21.93 2.09
C LEU A 679 76.47 -22.27 3.58
N PHE A 680 75.98 -23.42 4.03
CA PHE A 680 76.19 -23.87 5.42
C PHE A 680 76.91 -25.22 5.52
N ASN A 681 77.71 -25.37 6.59
CA ASN A 681 78.32 -26.61 7.04
C ASN A 681 78.29 -26.65 8.59
N HIS A 682 79.42 -26.91 9.26
CA HIS A 682 79.57 -26.88 10.71
C HIS A 682 80.00 -25.51 11.28
N GLU A 683 80.30 -24.54 10.42
CA GLU A 683 80.71 -23.18 10.82
C GLU A 683 79.49 -22.33 11.22
N ASP A 684 79.66 -21.49 12.26
CA ASP A 684 78.69 -20.49 12.72
C ASP A 684 79.42 -19.12 12.79
N PRO A 685 79.04 -18.11 11.99
CA PRO A 685 77.89 -18.08 11.09
C PRO A 685 78.11 -18.82 9.77
N ALA A 686 77.01 -19.28 9.16
CA ALA A 686 77.01 -19.80 7.80
C ALA A 686 77.41 -18.71 6.78
N LEU A 687 78.05 -19.12 5.70
CA LEU A 687 78.61 -18.23 4.70
C LEU A 687 77.52 -17.65 3.79
N THR A 688 77.39 -16.32 3.74
CA THR A 688 76.54 -15.65 2.75
C THR A 688 77.36 -15.31 1.52
N VAL A 689 77.07 -15.97 0.41
CA VAL A 689 77.78 -15.75 -0.87
C VAL A 689 77.10 -14.66 -1.70
N VAL A 690 75.77 -14.59 -1.62
CA VAL A 690 74.94 -13.59 -2.30
C VAL A 690 73.91 -13.08 -1.31
N GLU A 691 73.75 -11.76 -1.19
CA GLU A 691 72.77 -11.13 -0.31
C GLU A 691 71.97 -10.09 -1.10
N LEU A 692 70.68 -10.36 -1.30
CA LEU A 692 69.70 -9.45 -1.92
C LEU A 692 70.13 -8.91 -3.31
N GLU A 693 70.70 -9.77 -4.15
CA GLU A 693 71.06 -9.39 -5.51
C GLU A 693 69.95 -9.75 -6.51
N ALA A 694 69.87 -9.06 -7.65
CA ALA A 694 68.95 -9.44 -8.72
C ALA A 694 69.26 -10.86 -9.21
N MET A 695 68.22 -11.64 -9.50
CA MET A 695 68.39 -13.02 -9.96
C MET A 695 69.10 -13.05 -11.33
N ASP A 696 70.33 -13.57 -11.36
CA ASP A 696 71.21 -13.56 -12.53
C ASP A 696 72.09 -14.82 -12.57
N GLU A 697 72.45 -15.31 -13.76
CA GLU A 697 73.28 -16.52 -13.91
C GLU A 697 74.66 -16.39 -13.24
N ASN A 698 75.19 -15.16 -13.08
CA ASN A 698 76.46 -14.91 -12.42
C ASN A 698 76.48 -15.29 -10.94
N ILE A 699 75.31 -15.48 -10.31
CA ILE A 699 75.20 -16.02 -8.95
C ILE A 699 75.92 -17.38 -8.86
N VAL A 700 75.76 -18.24 -9.88
CA VAL A 700 76.39 -19.57 -9.89
C VAL A 700 77.91 -19.46 -10.03
N ASN A 701 78.41 -18.50 -10.82
CA ASN A 701 79.85 -18.26 -10.95
C ASN A 701 80.51 -17.89 -9.60
N LYS A 702 79.79 -17.18 -8.73
CA LYS A 702 80.26 -16.85 -7.36
C LYS A 702 80.34 -18.09 -6.46
N LEU A 703 79.58 -19.13 -6.74
CA LEU A 703 79.53 -20.36 -5.93
C LEU A 703 80.63 -21.36 -6.31
N LEU A 704 81.16 -21.31 -7.53
CA LEU A 704 82.15 -22.27 -8.05
C LEU A 704 83.53 -22.23 -7.39
N VAL A 705 83.78 -21.29 -6.48
CA VAL A 705 85.04 -21.26 -5.71
C VAL A 705 84.98 -22.12 -4.45
N TYR A 706 83.78 -22.59 -4.05
CA TYR A 706 83.57 -23.31 -2.79
C TYR A 706 83.49 -24.82 -3.01
N SER A 707 84.37 -25.55 -2.33
CA SER A 707 84.34 -27.01 -2.29
C SER A 707 83.60 -27.54 -1.06
N PRO A 708 83.01 -28.75 -1.13
CA PRO A 708 82.38 -29.36 0.04
C PRO A 708 83.38 -29.59 1.16
N ASP A 709 83.06 -29.20 2.38
CA ASP A 709 83.93 -29.39 3.55
C ASP A 709 83.15 -29.39 4.88
N GLY A 710 83.66 -30.17 5.84
CA GLY A 710 83.21 -30.15 7.22
C GLY A 710 81.94 -30.94 7.55
N GLY A 711 81.40 -30.71 8.75
CA GLY A 711 80.12 -31.29 9.22
C GLY A 711 78.90 -30.45 8.82
N THR A 712 77.74 -30.75 9.40
CA THR A 712 76.45 -30.19 8.94
C THR A 712 75.61 -29.70 10.12
N TYR A 713 75.42 -28.38 10.28
CA TYR A 713 74.55 -27.78 11.28
C TYR A 713 73.44 -26.94 10.61
N PHE A 714 72.24 -27.50 10.42
CA PHE A 714 71.15 -26.79 9.71
C PHE A 714 70.76 -25.46 10.38
N SER A 715 70.93 -25.37 11.71
CA SER A 715 70.64 -24.16 12.47
C SER A 715 71.47 -22.96 12.02
N THR A 716 72.71 -23.14 11.55
CA THR A 716 73.57 -22.02 11.15
C THR A 716 73.10 -21.40 9.83
N GLY A 717 72.71 -22.24 8.86
CA GLY A 717 72.08 -21.80 7.60
C GLY A 717 70.75 -21.10 7.82
N LEU A 718 69.88 -21.64 8.69
CA LEU A 718 68.58 -21.05 9.00
C LEU A 718 68.69 -19.71 9.76
N LYS A 719 69.58 -19.60 10.75
CA LYS A 719 69.87 -18.32 11.44
C LYS A 719 70.33 -17.24 10.46
N GLN A 720 71.18 -17.62 9.51
CA GLN A 720 71.70 -16.68 8.53
C GLN A 720 70.63 -16.22 7.52
N ALA A 721 69.74 -17.12 7.11
CA ALA A 721 68.58 -16.76 6.30
C ALA A 721 67.60 -15.85 7.05
N GLU A 722 67.32 -16.14 8.33
CA GLU A 722 66.51 -15.27 9.20
C GLU A 722 67.10 -13.86 9.28
N ARG A 723 68.43 -13.73 9.45
CA ARG A 723 69.12 -12.43 9.43
C ARG A 723 68.87 -11.65 8.14
N ILE A 724 68.95 -12.32 6.98
CA ILE A 724 68.76 -11.70 5.66
C ILE A 724 67.30 -11.23 5.49
N LEU A 725 66.34 -12.07 5.84
CA LEU A 725 64.91 -11.75 5.75
C LEU A 725 64.51 -10.60 6.69
N LEU A 726 65.03 -10.60 7.92
CA LEU A 726 64.80 -9.51 8.87
C LEU A 726 65.40 -8.19 8.38
N LYS A 727 66.59 -8.23 7.78
CA LYS A 727 67.23 -7.04 7.19
C LYS A 727 66.41 -6.48 6.02
N SER A 728 65.98 -7.33 5.08
CA SER A 728 65.10 -6.95 3.97
C SER A 728 63.79 -6.30 4.46
N LYS A 729 63.17 -6.87 5.50
CA LYS A 729 61.97 -6.29 6.13
C LYS A 729 62.24 -4.93 6.81
N LEU A 730 63.39 -4.76 7.46
CA LEU A 730 63.80 -3.49 8.09
C LEU A 730 64.11 -2.40 7.05
N ASP A 731 64.62 -2.78 5.88
CA ASP A 731 64.93 -1.90 4.76
C ASP A 731 63.67 -1.53 3.93
N GLY A 732 62.49 -2.00 4.32
CA GLY A 732 61.21 -1.65 3.71
C GLY A 732 60.86 -2.44 2.44
N ASP A 733 61.44 -3.62 2.25
CA ASP A 733 61.13 -4.51 1.12
C ASP A 733 59.78 -5.22 1.33
N GLU A 734 58.83 -4.99 0.42
CA GLU A 734 57.48 -5.58 0.45
C GLU A 734 57.37 -6.90 -0.34
N ARG A 735 58.49 -7.42 -0.87
CA ARG A 735 58.51 -8.67 -1.63
C ARG A 735 58.18 -9.89 -0.78
N HIS A 736 57.53 -10.88 -1.40
CA HIS A 736 57.17 -12.12 -0.72
C HIS A 736 58.43 -12.96 -0.38
N PRO A 737 58.65 -13.36 0.88
CA PRO A 737 59.83 -14.14 1.26
C PRO A 737 59.67 -15.61 0.90
N VAL A 738 60.64 -16.17 0.17
CA VAL A 738 60.71 -17.60 -0.18
C VAL A 738 62.04 -18.17 0.31
N VAL A 739 62.02 -19.30 1.01
CA VAL A 739 63.23 -19.98 1.49
C VAL A 739 63.31 -21.37 0.89
N ILE A 740 64.42 -21.67 0.21
CA ILE A 740 64.69 -22.96 -0.43
C ILE A 740 65.89 -23.59 0.27
N PHE A 741 65.64 -24.67 1.02
CA PHE A 741 66.68 -25.38 1.78
C PHE A 741 67.08 -26.68 1.06
N LEU A 742 68.37 -26.82 0.74
CA LEU A 742 68.93 -27.93 -0.02
C LEU A 742 70.01 -28.64 0.81
N SER A 743 69.79 -29.89 1.18
CA SER A 743 70.74 -30.73 1.93
C SER A 743 70.63 -32.19 1.51
N ASP A 744 71.74 -32.95 1.62
CA ASP A 744 71.76 -34.39 1.37
C ASP A 744 71.40 -35.26 2.59
N GLY A 745 71.12 -34.63 3.74
CA GLY A 745 70.54 -35.26 4.93
C GLY A 745 71.51 -36.13 5.73
N GLY A 746 71.80 -35.74 6.98
CA GLY A 746 72.62 -36.52 7.92
C GLY A 746 72.39 -36.15 9.39
N LYS A 747 71.93 -37.13 10.19
CA LYS A 747 71.70 -37.17 11.67
C LYS A 747 70.88 -36.03 12.32
N LEU A 748 69.62 -36.39 12.63
CA LEU A 748 68.75 -35.94 13.75
C LEU A 748 68.93 -34.51 14.26
N LEU A 749 68.05 -33.61 13.81
CA LEU A 749 67.68 -32.44 14.60
C LEU A 749 66.50 -32.76 15.49
N GLU A 750 66.70 -32.59 16.80
CA GLU A 750 65.63 -32.20 17.70
C GLU A 750 64.87 -31.01 17.08
N THR A 751 63.55 -31.14 17.05
CA THR A 751 62.60 -30.14 16.57
C THR A 751 62.87 -28.75 17.19
N MET A 752 63.55 -27.87 16.45
CA MET A 752 63.46 -26.43 16.68
C MET A 752 62.30 -25.87 15.86
N VAL A 753 61.14 -25.73 16.51
CA VAL A 753 60.03 -24.91 16.00
C VAL A 753 60.41 -23.44 16.21
N VAL A 754 60.99 -22.79 15.20
CA VAL A 754 61.11 -21.33 15.19
C VAL A 754 59.78 -20.78 14.68
N ARG A 755 58.91 -20.36 15.61
CA ARG A 755 57.74 -19.54 15.29
C ARG A 755 58.23 -18.13 14.95
N MET A 756 58.35 -17.81 13.66
CA MET A 756 58.37 -16.41 13.24
C MET A 756 56.96 -15.85 13.45
N ARG A 757 56.82 -14.93 14.40
CA ARG A 757 55.58 -14.15 14.57
C ARG A 757 55.49 -13.17 13.41
N HIS A 758 54.34 -13.16 12.72
CA HIS A 758 53.96 -12.10 11.79
C HIS A 758 53.89 -10.76 12.51
#